data_AF-A0A9Q1QH62-F1
#
_entry.id   AF-A0A9Q1QH62-F1
#
_cell.length_a   1.000
_cell.length_b   1.000
_cell.length_c   1.000
_cell.angle_alpha   90.00
_cell.angle_beta   90.00
_cell.angle_gamma   90.00
#
_symmetry.space_group_name_H-M   'P 1'
#
loop_
_entity.id
_entity.type
_entity.pdbx_description
1 polymer ?
#
loop_
_entity_poly.entity_id
_entity_poly.type
_entity_poly.pdbx_seq_one_letter_code
_entity_poly.pdbx_strand_id
1 'polypeptide(L)'
;MIDALEPSAYNLAFKSLDKKACPLRHFQPGCIKVQFSTIALATIAHKPSHILLEEKFISLLQSCKNTNHLRQIQAQVITHGLQHSHYVVPKFIAQFAEWKNMKYARQVFDQMLDPNDVTYNVMFKGYLQNGQHKEVVSLFRKMMEFDVMPSCYTFPMVLKSCGKLSALCEGAQVHSFVFKNGFKANKFVGNTLIEMYSGAGESRLAYKVFGEMPLRNIVAWTSMINGFISCGYMEAARNLFDLAPERDVVLWNTVVSGYIEIGDMETARKLFDEMPLKDVMSWNTMLSGYASNGDLEACEKLFKEMPRRNVFSWNGLIGAYAGHALFFEVLTTFKQMLSDFEVLPNDATLVTVLSACARLGALDLGKWLHVYAQSIGYKGNIFVENALVDMYAKCGEIENAVNVFRSMVKNDLVSWNTIIGGLAVHGHASDALDFFDEMIKAGVKPDAVTFIGVLCACTHMGLVDRGLAYFHSMADYSISPQIEHYGCVVDLYARAGCLDEALNFVKTMPMKADAVVWACLLGACRIYKNVEIAELALEKLIELEPGNPANYLMLSNIYGDAGRWEIVSKLKVAMRDTRFRKTPGCSLIEVHDKIVEFYSLDERHPEAEEVYACLRSLTKLIRATSFSPEAMNPEQEVAINSSALFFAKHCIAR
;
A
#
# COMPACT_ATOMS: atom_id res chain seq x y z
N MET A 1 -35.57 -27.43 -0.76
CA MET A 1 -34.81 -28.51 -1.44
C MET A 1 -33.40 -28.65 -0.81
N ILE A 2 -33.30 -28.74 0.52
CA ILE A 2 -32.01 -28.72 1.26
C ILE A 2 -31.90 -29.89 2.28
N ASP A 3 -32.78 -30.90 2.20
CA ASP A 3 -32.76 -32.07 3.10
C ASP A 3 -32.13 -33.34 2.49
N ALA A 4 -31.26 -33.22 1.48
CA ALA A 4 -30.71 -34.37 0.77
C ALA A 4 -29.18 -34.35 0.59
N LEU A 5 -28.43 -33.96 1.63
CA LEU A 5 -26.98 -34.22 1.67
C LEU A 5 -26.69 -35.17 2.84
N GLU A 6 -26.60 -36.45 2.49
CA GLU A 6 -26.37 -37.57 3.38
C GLU A 6 -25.12 -37.43 4.29
N PRO A 7 -25.13 -38.05 5.48
CA PRO A 7 -23.95 -38.26 6.34
C PRO A 7 -22.82 -39.10 5.70
N SER A 8 -23.02 -39.67 4.51
CA SER A 8 -22.08 -40.59 3.85
C SER A 8 -20.83 -39.90 3.30
N ALA A 9 -20.90 -38.60 2.98
CA ALA A 9 -19.76 -37.80 2.54
C ALA A 9 -18.75 -37.50 3.68
N TYR A 10 -19.16 -37.64 4.94
CA TYR A 10 -18.34 -37.43 6.15
C TYR A 10 -17.10 -38.33 6.19
N ASN A 11 -17.21 -39.58 5.74
CA ASN A 11 -16.10 -40.54 5.73
C ASN A 11 -15.21 -40.44 4.48
N LEU A 12 -15.66 -39.80 3.40
CA LEU A 12 -14.87 -39.67 2.17
C LEU A 12 -13.93 -38.46 2.21
N ALA A 13 -14.35 -37.34 2.79
CA ALA A 13 -13.50 -36.15 2.95
C ALA A 13 -12.37 -36.35 3.99
N PHE A 14 -12.65 -37.06 5.08
CA PHE A 14 -11.59 -37.46 6.03
C PHE A 14 -10.59 -38.46 5.42
N LYS A 15 -11.04 -39.32 4.49
CA LYS A 15 -10.15 -40.23 3.73
C LYS A 15 -9.32 -39.54 2.64
N SER A 16 -9.74 -38.38 2.13
CA SER A 16 -8.97 -37.64 1.12
C SER A 16 -7.89 -36.74 1.75
N LEU A 17 -8.10 -36.26 2.97
CA LEU A 17 -7.09 -35.56 3.79
C LEU A 17 -5.92 -36.48 4.21
N ASP A 18 -6.13 -37.80 4.26
CA ASP A 18 -5.13 -38.80 4.63
C ASP A 18 -4.03 -39.04 3.58
N LYS A 19 -4.11 -38.43 2.38
CA LYS A 19 -3.22 -38.75 1.24
C LYS A 19 -2.24 -37.64 0.81
N LYS A 20 -2.21 -36.47 1.44
CA LYS A 20 -1.12 -35.49 1.24
C LYS A 20 -0.18 -35.53 2.44
N ALA A 21 1.10 -35.79 2.17
CA ALA A 21 2.15 -36.09 3.15
C ALA A 21 2.12 -35.16 4.37
N CYS A 22 1.64 -35.71 5.49
CA CYS A 22 1.59 -35.08 6.79
C CYS A 22 2.83 -35.52 7.60
N PRO A 23 3.64 -34.61 8.19
CA PRO A 23 4.82 -35.00 8.98
C PRO A 23 4.51 -35.64 10.35
N LEU A 24 3.23 -35.87 10.70
CA LEU A 24 2.82 -36.34 12.03
C LEU A 24 2.00 -37.63 11.95
N ARG A 25 2.64 -38.71 11.48
CA ARG A 25 2.09 -40.07 11.48
C ARG A 25 2.16 -40.76 12.87
N HIS A 26 1.93 -40.09 13.99
CA HIS A 26 1.93 -40.76 15.31
C HIS A 26 0.84 -40.26 16.27
N PHE A 27 -0.41 -40.17 15.80
CA PHE A 27 -1.56 -40.15 16.70
C PHE A 27 -2.40 -41.41 16.46
N GLN A 28 -2.16 -42.46 17.25
CA GLN A 28 -3.07 -43.61 17.31
C GLN A 28 -4.20 -43.32 18.33
N PRO A 29 -5.49 -43.50 17.94
CA PRO A 29 -6.63 -43.33 18.82
C PRO A 29 -6.82 -44.61 19.64
N GLY A 30 -6.03 -44.80 20.71
CA GLY A 30 -6.21 -45.96 21.57
C GLY A 30 -5.00 -46.26 22.44
N CYS A 31 -4.74 -45.43 23.45
CA CYS A 31 -4.06 -45.79 24.69
C CYS A 31 -3.92 -44.53 25.56
N ILE A 32 -5.01 -44.08 26.18
CA ILE A 32 -4.91 -43.23 27.37
C ILE A 32 -5.61 -44.00 28.48
N LYS A 33 -4.85 -44.90 29.11
CA LYS A 33 -5.23 -45.41 30.43
C LYS A 33 -5.08 -44.24 31.39
N VAL A 34 -6.20 -43.73 31.89
CA VAL A 34 -6.23 -42.81 33.02
C VAL A 34 -5.68 -43.57 34.23
N GLN A 35 -4.41 -43.37 34.55
CA GLN A 35 -3.90 -43.67 35.88
C GLN A 35 -4.06 -42.42 36.72
N PHE A 36 -4.97 -42.48 37.69
CA PHE A 36 -4.94 -41.58 38.84
C PHE A 36 -3.69 -41.89 39.66
N SER A 37 -2.56 -41.25 39.36
CA SER A 37 -1.45 -41.16 40.30
C SER A 37 -1.70 -39.99 41.23
N THR A 38 -1.90 -40.30 42.50
CA THR A 38 -1.98 -39.36 43.62
C THR A 38 -0.73 -38.47 43.63
N ILE A 39 -0.81 -37.27 43.05
CA ILE A 39 0.23 -36.26 43.19
C ILE A 39 0.10 -35.70 44.62
N ALA A 40 1.15 -35.90 45.41
CA ALA A 40 1.30 -35.28 46.71
C ALA A 40 1.18 -33.75 46.54
N LEU A 41 0.16 -33.17 47.18
CA LEU A 41 0.04 -31.73 47.40
C LEU A 41 1.21 -31.29 48.28
N ALA A 42 2.32 -30.90 47.65
CA ALA A 42 3.30 -30.04 48.28
C ALA A 42 2.75 -28.62 48.25
N THR A 43 1.97 -28.27 49.27
CA THR A 43 1.52 -26.91 49.53
C THR A 43 2.77 -26.06 49.80
N ILE A 44 3.29 -25.36 48.78
CA ILE A 44 4.29 -24.32 48.99
C ILE A 44 3.56 -23.17 49.68
N ALA A 45 3.66 -23.12 51.00
CA ALA A 45 3.23 -21.97 51.78
C ALA A 45 4.08 -20.75 51.35
N HIS A 46 3.49 -19.84 50.56
CA HIS A 46 4.13 -18.57 50.20
C HIS A 46 4.46 -17.79 51.48
N LYS A 47 5.76 -17.59 51.76
CA LYS A 47 6.20 -16.71 52.84
C LYS A 47 5.79 -15.26 52.53
N PRO A 48 5.29 -14.47 53.50
CA PRO A 48 4.90 -13.07 53.29
C PRO A 48 5.98 -12.18 52.65
N SER A 49 7.26 -12.52 52.89
CA SER A 49 8.42 -11.81 52.33
C SER A 49 8.59 -12.00 50.82
N HIS A 50 8.11 -13.10 50.23
CA HIS A 50 8.20 -13.34 48.79
C HIS A 50 7.16 -12.51 48.01
N ILE A 51 5.95 -12.33 48.57
CA ILE A 51 4.86 -11.56 47.94
C ILE A 51 5.26 -10.08 47.81
N LEU A 52 5.79 -9.48 48.88
CA LEU A 52 6.32 -8.11 48.87
C LEU A 52 7.48 -7.93 47.88
N LEU A 53 8.31 -8.97 47.70
CA LEU A 53 9.42 -8.93 46.75
C LEU A 53 8.93 -9.03 45.30
N GLU A 54 7.94 -9.88 45.02
CA GLU A 54 7.29 -9.98 43.70
C GLU A 54 6.59 -8.67 43.31
N GLU A 55 5.84 -8.04 44.23
CA GLU A 55 5.22 -6.72 44.01
C GLU A 55 6.25 -5.63 43.72
N LYS A 56 7.38 -5.65 44.43
CA LYS A 56 8.50 -4.72 44.18
C LYS A 56 9.10 -4.92 42.79
N PHE A 57 9.30 -6.16 42.34
CA PHE A 57 9.76 -6.41 40.97
C PHE A 57 8.73 -5.99 39.92
N ILE A 58 7.43 -6.23 40.16
CA ILE A 58 6.37 -5.80 39.25
C ILE A 58 6.31 -4.27 39.10
N SER A 59 6.46 -3.51 40.18
CA SER A 59 6.53 -2.04 40.12
C SER A 59 7.80 -1.52 39.44
N LEU A 60 8.94 -2.18 39.62
CA LEU A 60 10.17 -1.87 38.88
C LEU A 60 10.05 -2.17 37.38
N LEU A 61 9.31 -3.22 37.01
CA LEU A 61 9.00 -3.53 35.62
C LEU A 61 8.14 -2.44 34.95
N GLN A 62 7.12 -1.93 35.66
CA GLN A 62 6.24 -0.87 35.16
C GLN A 62 6.97 0.46 34.91
N SER A 63 8.06 0.73 35.64
CA SER A 63 8.88 1.95 35.49
C SER A 63 10.04 1.79 34.50
N CYS A 64 10.22 0.60 33.92
CA CYS A 64 11.34 0.29 33.05
C CYS A 64 11.13 0.81 31.62
N LYS A 65 12.03 1.69 31.14
CA LYS A 65 12.00 2.25 29.77
C LYS A 65 13.09 1.71 28.83
N ASN A 66 14.02 0.88 29.33
CA ASN A 66 15.17 0.45 28.56
C ASN A 66 15.51 -1.03 28.79
N THR A 67 15.95 -1.71 27.72
CA THR A 67 16.30 -3.14 27.70
C THR A 67 17.45 -3.49 28.65
N ASN A 68 18.41 -2.59 28.85
CA ASN A 68 19.53 -2.81 29.78
C ASN A 68 19.10 -2.81 31.25
N HIS A 69 18.22 -1.89 31.64
CA HIS A 69 17.64 -1.90 32.99
C HIS A 69 16.78 -3.15 33.21
N LEU A 70 16.01 -3.56 32.20
CA LEU A 70 15.21 -4.78 32.31
C LEU A 70 16.07 -6.04 32.51
N ARG A 71 17.22 -6.13 31.83
CA ARG A 71 18.20 -7.22 32.04
C ARG A 71 18.80 -7.21 33.45
N GLN A 72 19.06 -6.03 34.02
CA GLN A 72 19.53 -5.91 35.41
C GLN A 72 18.46 -6.39 36.39
N ILE A 73 17.19 -6.01 36.19
CA ILE A 73 16.08 -6.48 37.02
C ILE A 73 15.91 -8.00 36.85
N GLN A 74 16.04 -8.54 35.63
CA GLN A 74 15.99 -9.99 35.41
C GLN A 74 17.15 -10.72 36.12
N ALA A 75 18.36 -10.20 36.07
CA ALA A 75 19.49 -10.77 36.81
C ALA A 75 19.20 -10.79 38.31
N GLN A 76 18.60 -9.72 38.86
CA GLN A 76 18.17 -9.69 40.26
C GLN A 76 17.06 -10.71 40.56
N VAL A 77 16.10 -10.92 39.66
CA VAL A 77 15.05 -11.94 39.82
C VAL A 77 15.65 -13.35 39.86
N ILE A 78 16.67 -13.61 39.03
CA ILE A 78 17.41 -14.89 39.05
C ILE A 78 18.20 -15.05 40.35
N THR A 79 18.90 -14.01 40.82
CA THR A 79 19.66 -14.12 42.08
C THR A 79 18.79 -14.30 43.32
N HIS A 80 17.54 -13.83 43.29
CA HIS A 80 16.57 -14.01 44.36
C HIS A 80 15.73 -15.30 44.22
N GLY A 81 16.02 -16.17 43.25
CA GLY A 81 15.34 -17.46 43.09
C GLY A 81 13.92 -17.38 42.51
N LEU A 82 13.55 -16.25 41.90
CA LEU A 82 12.21 -15.98 41.36
C LEU A 82 12.10 -16.29 39.85
N GLN A 83 13.11 -16.94 39.25
CA GLN A 83 13.14 -17.28 37.82
C GLN A 83 12.09 -18.32 37.39
N HIS A 84 11.43 -18.98 38.34
CA HIS A 84 10.32 -19.91 38.10
C HIS A 84 8.97 -19.35 38.60
N SER A 85 8.90 -18.05 38.93
CA SER A 85 7.66 -17.44 39.41
C SER A 85 6.63 -17.28 38.29
N HIS A 86 5.45 -17.88 38.49
CA HIS A 86 4.27 -17.77 37.63
C HIS A 86 3.65 -16.36 37.62
N TYR A 87 4.11 -15.45 38.48
CA TYR A 87 3.61 -14.08 38.57
C TYR A 87 4.59 -13.05 37.96
N VAL A 88 5.89 -13.22 38.23
CA VAL A 88 6.92 -12.27 37.80
C VAL A 88 7.33 -12.52 36.35
N VAL A 89 7.59 -13.78 35.97
CA VAL A 89 8.16 -14.11 34.66
C VAL A 89 7.23 -13.75 33.48
N PRO A 90 5.91 -14.00 33.53
CA PRO A 90 5.00 -13.55 32.46
C PRO A 90 5.04 -12.04 32.23
N LYS A 91 5.27 -11.22 33.27
CA LYS A 91 5.38 -9.76 33.13
C LYS A 91 6.64 -9.35 32.39
N PHE A 92 7.76 -10.02 32.62
CA PHE A 92 8.97 -9.84 31.81
C PHE A 92 8.72 -10.19 30.34
N ILE A 93 8.11 -11.34 30.09
CA ILE A 93 7.80 -11.79 28.73
C ILE A 93 6.93 -10.76 28.00
N ALA A 94 5.88 -10.24 28.65
CA ALA A 94 5.01 -9.21 28.09
C ALA A 94 5.79 -7.94 27.72
N GLN A 95 6.68 -7.45 28.60
CA GLN A 95 7.50 -6.28 28.34
C GLN A 95 8.44 -6.47 27.14
N PHE A 96 9.08 -7.64 27.02
CA PHE A 96 9.93 -7.95 25.85
C PHE A 96 9.12 -8.05 24.56
N ALA A 97 7.89 -8.55 24.62
CA ALA A 97 7.00 -8.60 23.47
C ALA A 97 6.57 -7.21 22.99
N GLU A 98 6.30 -6.28 23.90
CA GLU A 98 5.99 -4.87 23.58
C GLU A 98 7.16 -4.17 22.88
N TRP A 99 8.40 -4.49 23.28
CA TRP A 99 9.62 -3.98 22.64
C TRP A 99 10.04 -4.79 21.40
N LYS A 100 9.15 -5.65 20.88
CA LYS A 100 9.37 -6.49 19.69
C LYS A 100 10.59 -7.42 19.78
N ASN A 101 11.05 -7.75 20.99
CA ASN A 101 12.20 -8.63 21.22
C ASN A 101 11.76 -10.05 21.61
N MET A 102 11.10 -10.74 20.69
CA MET A 102 10.56 -12.08 20.94
C MET A 102 11.63 -13.16 21.14
N LYS A 103 12.84 -12.99 20.60
CA LYS A 103 13.94 -13.94 20.80
C LYS A 103 14.33 -14.03 22.28
N TYR A 104 14.43 -12.87 22.92
CA TYR A 104 14.79 -12.81 24.33
C TYR A 104 13.62 -13.23 25.22
N ALA A 105 12.38 -12.83 24.88
CA ALA A 105 11.18 -13.32 25.55
C ALA A 105 11.11 -14.86 25.57
N ARG A 106 11.47 -15.50 24.45
CA ARG A 106 11.57 -16.96 24.34
C ARG A 106 12.64 -17.55 25.27
N GLN A 107 13.82 -16.93 25.34
CA GLN A 107 14.89 -17.38 26.25
C GLN A 107 14.46 -17.34 27.72
N VAL A 108 13.75 -16.29 28.13
CA VAL A 108 13.22 -16.19 29.50
C VAL A 108 12.17 -17.28 29.75
N PHE A 109 11.29 -17.54 28.79
CA PHE A 109 10.30 -18.60 28.87
C PHE A 109 10.95 -19.99 28.99
N ASP A 110 11.97 -20.27 28.19
CA ASP A 110 12.67 -21.57 28.18
C ASP A 110 13.47 -21.83 29.47
N GLN A 111 13.71 -20.81 30.29
CA GLN A 111 14.34 -20.95 31.62
C GLN A 111 13.35 -21.36 32.72
N MET A 112 12.04 -21.28 32.48
CA MET A 112 11.04 -21.75 33.44
C MET A 112 10.93 -23.28 33.39
N LEU A 113 10.93 -23.93 34.56
CA LEU A 113 10.86 -25.39 34.65
C LEU A 113 9.43 -25.93 34.45
N ASP A 114 8.41 -25.19 34.89
CA ASP A 114 7.01 -25.63 34.94
C ASP A 114 6.01 -24.57 34.38
N PRO A 115 6.17 -24.05 33.14
CA PRO A 115 5.29 -22.99 32.65
C PRO A 115 3.80 -23.40 32.64
N ASN A 116 2.96 -22.58 33.27
CA ASN A 116 1.50 -22.78 33.29
C ASN A 116 0.80 -22.15 32.07
N ASP A 117 -0.51 -22.38 31.92
CA ASP A 117 -1.32 -21.89 30.79
C ASP A 117 -1.26 -20.36 30.64
N VAL A 118 -1.21 -19.61 31.74
CA VAL A 118 -1.07 -18.15 31.75
C VAL A 118 0.26 -17.72 31.09
N THR A 119 1.37 -18.38 31.43
CA THR A 119 2.69 -18.07 30.87
C THR A 119 2.73 -18.35 29.36
N TYR A 120 2.17 -19.49 28.94
CA TYR A 120 2.00 -19.82 27.52
C TYR A 120 1.12 -18.79 26.79
N ASN A 121 0.00 -18.37 27.39
CA ASN A 121 -0.90 -17.36 26.81
C ASN A 121 -0.22 -16.00 26.63
N VAL A 122 0.68 -15.59 27.54
CA VAL A 122 1.46 -14.36 27.37
C VAL A 122 2.47 -14.49 26.22
N MET A 123 3.13 -15.64 26.07
CA MET A 123 4.00 -15.90 24.90
C MET A 123 3.20 -15.89 23.59
N PHE A 124 2.04 -16.54 23.54
CA PHE A 124 1.17 -16.53 22.36
C PHE A 124 0.72 -15.12 21.99
N LYS A 125 0.31 -14.32 22.99
CA LYS A 125 -0.05 -12.90 22.78
C LYS A 125 1.13 -12.12 22.21
N GLY A 126 2.34 -12.30 22.75
CA GLY A 126 3.53 -11.63 22.27
C GLY A 126 3.91 -12.02 20.84
N TYR A 127 3.82 -13.30 20.47
CA TYR A 127 4.05 -13.74 19.10
C TYR A 127 2.99 -13.22 18.13
N LEU A 128 1.72 -13.20 18.53
CA LEU A 128 0.63 -12.65 17.72
C LEU A 128 0.82 -11.17 17.41
N GLN A 129 1.17 -10.35 18.41
CA GLN A 129 1.42 -8.91 18.24
C GLN A 129 2.61 -8.62 17.31
N ASN A 130 3.57 -9.54 17.25
CA ASN A 130 4.77 -9.44 16.41
C ASN A 130 4.65 -10.21 15.08
N GLY A 131 3.46 -10.71 14.71
CA GLY A 131 3.21 -11.41 13.44
C GLY A 131 3.86 -12.80 13.31
N GLN A 132 4.38 -13.37 14.39
CA GLN A 132 5.10 -14.66 14.38
C GLN A 132 4.15 -15.85 14.56
N HIS A 133 3.21 -16.03 13.62
CA HIS A 133 2.14 -17.04 13.72
C HIS A 133 2.66 -18.48 13.76
N LYS A 134 3.77 -18.78 13.07
CA LYS A 134 4.36 -20.15 13.05
C LYS A 134 4.85 -20.59 14.43
N GLU A 135 5.41 -19.66 15.19
CA GLU A 135 5.91 -19.93 16.54
C GLU A 135 4.78 -20.19 17.53
N VAL A 136 3.60 -19.57 17.35
CA VAL A 136 2.41 -19.86 18.16
C VAL A 136 1.99 -21.33 18.02
N VAL A 137 1.89 -21.82 16.79
CA VAL A 137 1.48 -23.22 16.52
C VAL A 137 2.55 -24.20 17.03
N SER A 138 3.83 -23.88 16.82
CA SER A 138 4.96 -24.67 17.34
C SER A 138 4.95 -24.75 18.87
N LEU A 139 4.74 -23.62 19.54
CA LEU A 139 4.71 -23.56 21.00
C LEU A 139 3.46 -24.22 21.58
N PHE A 140 2.32 -24.15 20.90
CA PHE A 140 1.12 -24.89 21.30
C PHE A 140 1.35 -26.40 21.27
N ARG A 141 2.08 -26.92 20.28
CA ARG A 141 2.48 -28.33 20.26
C ARG A 141 3.28 -28.71 21.50
N LYS A 142 4.27 -27.88 21.88
CA LYS A 142 5.05 -28.10 23.11
C LYS A 142 4.18 -28.06 24.38
N MET A 143 3.24 -27.11 24.45
CA MET A 143 2.29 -27.04 25.57
C MET A 143 1.54 -28.36 25.77
N MET A 144 1.10 -28.97 24.66
CA MET A 144 0.43 -30.27 24.67
C MET A 144 1.37 -31.44 25.00
N GLU A 145 2.64 -31.41 24.55
CA GLU A 145 3.65 -32.42 24.87
C GLU A 145 4.02 -32.45 26.37
N PHE A 146 3.95 -31.30 27.05
CA PHE A 146 4.16 -31.17 28.49
C PHE A 146 2.88 -31.36 29.33
N ASP A 147 1.79 -31.86 28.73
CA ASP A 147 0.49 -32.08 29.37
C ASP A 147 -0.10 -30.85 30.09
N VAL A 148 0.24 -29.64 29.64
CA VAL A 148 -0.33 -28.40 30.18
C VAL A 148 -1.69 -28.14 29.54
N MET A 149 -2.75 -28.17 30.35
CA MET A 149 -4.12 -28.02 29.86
C MET A 149 -4.40 -26.61 29.29
N PRO A 150 -4.80 -26.50 28.01
CA PRO A 150 -5.23 -25.23 27.44
C PRO A 150 -6.52 -24.71 28.04
N SER A 151 -6.61 -23.39 28.24
CA SER A 151 -7.82 -22.72 28.69
C SER A 151 -8.62 -22.13 27.53
N CYS A 152 -9.84 -21.65 27.81
CA CYS A 152 -10.68 -21.00 26.81
C CYS A 152 -10.04 -19.73 26.20
N TYR A 153 -9.03 -19.16 26.85
CA TYR A 153 -8.24 -18.03 26.36
C TYR A 153 -7.09 -18.46 25.43
N THR A 154 -6.63 -19.71 25.52
CA THR A 154 -5.56 -20.25 24.69
C THR A 154 -6.04 -20.50 23.26
N PHE A 155 -7.21 -21.12 23.09
CA PHE A 155 -7.70 -21.52 21.77
C PHE A 155 -7.85 -20.37 20.78
N PRO A 156 -8.42 -19.20 21.13
CA PRO A 156 -8.52 -18.08 20.21
C PRO A 156 -7.17 -17.62 19.65
N MET A 157 -6.11 -17.62 20.48
CA MET A 157 -4.77 -17.17 20.05
C MET A 157 -4.15 -18.14 19.02
N VAL A 158 -4.30 -19.44 19.28
CA VAL A 158 -3.79 -20.50 18.41
C VAL A 158 -4.59 -20.59 17.12
N LEU A 159 -5.91 -20.57 17.20
CA LEU A 159 -6.81 -20.63 16.04
C LEU A 159 -6.64 -19.42 15.13
N LYS A 160 -6.46 -18.21 15.67
CA LYS A 160 -6.15 -17.01 14.88
C LYS A 160 -4.85 -17.16 14.10
N SER A 161 -3.83 -17.78 14.70
CA SER A 161 -2.57 -18.09 14.01
C SER A 161 -2.75 -19.16 12.94
N CYS A 162 -3.56 -20.20 13.21
CA CYS A 162 -3.88 -21.23 12.23
C CYS A 162 -4.60 -20.64 11.01
N GLY A 163 -5.57 -19.74 11.22
CA GLY A 163 -6.26 -19.04 10.13
C GLY A 163 -5.32 -18.20 9.29
N LYS A 164 -4.44 -17.40 9.91
CA LYS A 164 -3.44 -16.57 9.20
C LYS A 164 -2.41 -17.39 8.42
N LEU A 165 -2.11 -18.60 8.86
CA LEU A 165 -1.20 -19.52 8.17
C LEU A 165 -1.92 -20.43 7.16
N SER A 166 -3.26 -20.38 7.09
CA SER A 166 -4.07 -21.38 6.39
C SER A 166 -3.75 -22.83 6.83
N ALA A 167 -3.38 -23.02 8.10
CA ALA A 167 -3.00 -24.29 8.70
C ALA A 167 -4.25 -25.07 9.15
N LEU A 168 -5.02 -25.56 8.17
CA LEU A 168 -6.31 -26.23 8.39
C LEU A 168 -6.19 -27.50 9.23
N CYS A 169 -5.13 -28.29 9.04
CA CYS A 169 -4.92 -29.53 9.76
C CYS A 169 -4.76 -29.28 11.27
N GLU A 170 -3.88 -28.35 11.62
CA GLU A 170 -3.63 -27.93 12.99
C GLU A 170 -4.87 -27.29 13.61
N GLY A 171 -5.55 -26.42 12.87
CA GLY A 171 -6.83 -25.83 13.29
C GLY A 171 -7.91 -26.89 13.60
N ALA A 172 -8.01 -27.93 12.77
CA ALA A 172 -8.97 -29.03 12.97
C ALA A 172 -8.61 -29.92 14.18
N GLN A 173 -7.31 -30.11 14.46
CA GLN A 173 -6.86 -30.80 15.67
C GLN A 173 -7.24 -30.01 16.93
N VAL A 174 -7.00 -28.70 16.92
CA VAL A 174 -7.41 -27.80 18.01
C VAL A 174 -8.92 -27.82 18.18
N HIS A 175 -9.69 -27.74 17.10
CA HIS A 175 -11.16 -27.86 17.14
C HIS A 175 -11.62 -29.18 17.78
N SER A 176 -11.01 -30.30 17.40
CA SER A 176 -11.32 -31.62 17.98
C SER A 176 -11.03 -31.66 19.49
N PHE A 177 -9.95 -31.01 19.93
CA PHE A 177 -9.60 -30.90 21.34
C PHE A 177 -10.59 -30.04 22.13
N VAL A 178 -10.98 -28.88 21.57
CA VAL A 178 -12.03 -28.00 22.13
C VAL A 178 -13.32 -28.78 22.37
N PHE A 179 -13.72 -29.62 21.40
CA PHE A 179 -14.93 -30.43 21.51
C PHE A 179 -14.83 -31.49 22.62
N LYS A 180 -13.72 -32.25 22.65
CA LYS A 180 -13.50 -33.33 23.64
C LYS A 180 -13.43 -32.82 25.08
N ASN A 181 -12.94 -31.61 25.29
CA ASN A 181 -12.77 -31.01 26.62
C ASN A 181 -13.93 -30.10 27.04
N GLY A 182 -15.08 -30.18 26.36
CA GLY A 182 -16.31 -29.48 26.79
C GLY A 182 -16.37 -27.99 26.50
N PHE A 183 -15.44 -27.43 25.72
CA PHE A 183 -15.41 -26.00 25.36
C PHE A 183 -16.36 -25.63 24.20
N LYS A 184 -17.15 -26.57 23.68
CA LYS A 184 -18.08 -26.36 22.56
C LYS A 184 -19.13 -25.26 22.80
N ALA A 185 -19.52 -25.02 24.06
CA ALA A 185 -20.49 -23.99 24.43
C ALA A 185 -19.85 -22.60 24.58
N ASN A 186 -18.52 -22.50 24.53
CA ASN A 186 -17.82 -21.24 24.72
C ASN A 186 -17.92 -20.39 23.45
N LYS A 187 -18.65 -19.26 23.53
CA LYS A 187 -18.90 -18.35 22.42
C LYS A 187 -17.62 -17.76 21.82
N PHE A 188 -16.62 -17.45 22.65
CA PHE A 188 -15.35 -16.89 22.16
C PHE A 188 -14.59 -17.91 21.31
N VAL A 189 -14.51 -19.16 21.76
CA VAL A 189 -13.85 -20.24 21.01
C VAL A 189 -14.62 -20.55 19.71
N GLY A 190 -15.95 -20.63 19.78
CA GLY A 190 -16.81 -20.86 18.61
C GLY A 190 -16.65 -19.79 17.53
N ASN A 191 -16.65 -18.51 17.91
CA ASN A 191 -16.48 -17.40 16.96
C ASN A 191 -15.10 -17.45 16.29
N THR A 192 -14.02 -17.72 17.06
CA THR A 192 -12.69 -17.84 16.46
C THR A 192 -12.53 -19.08 15.59
N LEU A 193 -13.25 -20.18 15.86
CA LEU A 193 -13.30 -21.34 14.98
C LEU A 193 -13.97 -21.00 13.64
N ILE A 194 -15.09 -20.27 13.66
CA ILE A 194 -15.76 -19.79 12.44
C ILE A 194 -14.80 -18.92 11.62
N GLU A 195 -14.12 -17.97 12.25
CA GLU A 195 -13.13 -17.10 11.59
C GLU A 195 -11.95 -17.90 11.01
N MET A 196 -11.44 -18.91 11.73
CA MET A 196 -10.33 -19.74 11.29
C MET A 196 -10.69 -20.55 10.04
N TYR A 197 -11.83 -21.25 10.06
CA TYR A 197 -12.27 -22.02 8.90
C TYR A 197 -12.61 -21.11 7.71
N SER A 198 -13.29 -19.99 7.95
CA SER A 198 -13.65 -19.05 6.88
C SER A 198 -12.41 -18.40 6.25
N GLY A 199 -11.43 -18.00 7.07
CA GLY A 199 -10.17 -17.43 6.59
C GLY A 199 -9.30 -18.41 5.81
N ALA A 200 -9.54 -19.72 5.97
CA ALA A 200 -8.92 -20.78 5.19
C ALA A 200 -9.76 -21.24 3.99
N GLY A 201 -10.88 -20.56 3.69
CA GLY A 201 -11.77 -20.87 2.56
C GLY A 201 -12.78 -22.00 2.80
N GLU A 202 -12.84 -22.57 4.01
CA GLU A 202 -13.69 -23.72 4.34
C GLU A 202 -15.04 -23.30 4.97
N SER A 203 -15.86 -22.59 4.20
CA SER A 203 -17.15 -22.05 4.66
C SER A 203 -18.13 -23.11 5.18
N ARG A 204 -18.06 -24.35 4.66
CA ARG A 204 -18.91 -25.47 5.13
C ARG A 204 -18.56 -25.92 6.54
N LEU A 205 -17.27 -25.99 6.87
CA LEU A 205 -16.81 -26.34 8.22
C LEU A 205 -17.13 -25.21 9.20
N ALA A 206 -16.98 -23.95 8.77
CA ALA A 206 -17.42 -22.80 9.55
C ALA A 206 -18.93 -22.86 9.86
N TYR A 207 -19.77 -23.16 8.85
CA TYR A 207 -21.22 -23.30 9.03
C TYR A 207 -21.59 -24.45 9.97
N LYS A 208 -20.82 -25.56 9.93
CA LYS A 208 -20.99 -26.66 10.87
C LYS A 208 -20.71 -26.24 12.31
N VAL A 209 -19.61 -25.53 12.56
CA VAL A 209 -19.30 -24.97 13.89
C VAL A 209 -20.42 -24.06 14.35
N PHE A 210 -20.89 -23.16 13.49
CA PHE A 210 -22.02 -22.29 13.77
C PHE A 210 -23.30 -23.07 14.12
N GLY A 211 -23.57 -24.17 13.41
CA GLY A 211 -24.66 -25.11 13.67
C GLY A 211 -24.58 -25.74 15.07
N GLU A 212 -23.39 -26.16 15.49
CA GLU A 212 -23.12 -26.85 16.76
C GLU A 212 -23.13 -25.93 18.00
N MET A 213 -23.08 -24.60 17.81
CA MET A 213 -23.12 -23.64 18.91
C MET A 213 -24.49 -23.65 19.62
N PRO A 214 -24.55 -23.95 20.94
CA PRO A 214 -25.82 -24.01 21.67
C PRO A 214 -26.53 -22.66 21.80
N LEU A 215 -25.76 -21.58 21.90
CA LEU A 215 -26.26 -20.20 21.99
C LEU A 215 -25.43 -19.30 21.08
N ARG A 216 -26.02 -18.90 19.96
CA ARG A 216 -25.39 -18.00 18.97
C ARG A 216 -25.66 -16.56 19.39
N ASN A 217 -24.61 -15.80 19.69
CA ASN A 217 -24.71 -14.36 19.88
C ASN A 217 -24.60 -13.65 18.53
N ILE A 218 -24.90 -12.34 18.49
CA ILE A 218 -24.82 -11.56 17.26
C ILE A 218 -23.44 -11.63 16.60
N VAL A 219 -22.36 -11.68 17.38
CA VAL A 219 -21.00 -11.84 16.89
C VAL A 219 -20.82 -13.15 16.09
N ALA A 220 -21.42 -14.27 16.53
CA ALA A 220 -21.37 -15.53 15.79
C ALA A 220 -22.07 -15.42 14.42
N TRP A 221 -23.21 -14.71 14.35
CA TRP A 221 -23.92 -14.44 13.11
C TRP A 221 -23.07 -13.58 12.17
N THR A 222 -22.49 -12.48 12.68
CA THR A 222 -21.59 -11.60 11.94
C THR A 222 -20.37 -12.34 11.42
N SER A 223 -19.68 -13.13 12.26
CA SER A 223 -18.51 -13.92 11.85
C SER A 223 -18.87 -14.93 10.76
N MET A 224 -20.04 -15.58 10.84
CA MET A 224 -20.46 -16.57 9.84
C MET A 224 -20.85 -15.91 8.50
N ILE A 225 -21.57 -14.78 8.56
CA ILE A 225 -21.96 -14.01 7.38
C ILE A 225 -20.73 -13.44 6.68
N ASN A 226 -19.81 -12.81 7.43
CA ASN A 226 -18.53 -12.37 6.90
C ASN A 226 -17.73 -13.54 6.31
N GLY A 227 -17.77 -14.70 6.95
CA GLY A 227 -17.12 -15.90 6.44
C GLY A 227 -17.67 -16.37 5.09
N PHE A 228 -18.98 -16.31 4.88
CA PHE A 228 -19.58 -16.58 3.58
C PHE A 228 -19.21 -15.53 2.53
N ILE A 229 -19.20 -14.25 2.89
CA ILE A 229 -18.79 -13.14 2.01
C ILE A 229 -17.35 -13.35 1.53
N SER A 230 -16.41 -13.57 2.46
CA SER A 230 -14.99 -13.80 2.12
C SER A 230 -14.76 -15.06 1.29
N CYS A 231 -15.67 -16.04 1.34
CA CYS A 231 -15.63 -17.25 0.51
C CYS A 231 -16.42 -17.11 -0.82
N GLY A 232 -16.98 -15.93 -1.11
CA GLY A 232 -17.75 -15.65 -2.34
C GLY A 232 -19.20 -16.17 -2.35
N TYR A 233 -19.74 -16.64 -1.22
CA TYR A 233 -21.10 -17.19 -1.11
C TYR A 233 -22.11 -16.11 -0.67
N MET A 234 -22.29 -15.07 -1.48
CA MET A 234 -23.12 -13.91 -1.09
C MET A 234 -24.59 -14.24 -0.85
N GLU A 235 -25.18 -15.12 -1.68
CA GLU A 235 -26.58 -15.53 -1.48
C GLU A 235 -26.78 -16.26 -0.15
N ALA A 236 -25.82 -17.11 0.24
CA ALA A 236 -25.87 -17.80 1.54
C ALA A 236 -25.70 -16.81 2.69
N ALA A 237 -24.82 -15.81 2.54
CA ALA A 237 -24.67 -14.72 3.50
C ALA A 237 -25.97 -13.92 3.66
N ARG A 238 -26.65 -13.59 2.56
CA ARG A 238 -27.95 -12.89 2.57
C ARG A 238 -29.05 -13.71 3.25
N ASN A 239 -29.20 -14.98 2.88
CA ASN A 239 -30.16 -15.87 3.52
C ASN A 239 -29.93 -15.97 5.04
N LEU A 240 -28.67 -16.04 5.46
CA LEU A 240 -28.33 -16.11 6.88
C LEU A 240 -28.59 -14.79 7.61
N PHE A 241 -28.39 -13.65 6.95
CA PHE A 241 -28.75 -12.33 7.46
C PHE A 241 -30.25 -12.17 7.67
N ASP A 242 -31.06 -12.64 6.72
CA ASP A 242 -32.52 -12.59 6.82
C ASP A 242 -33.05 -13.50 7.97
N LEU A 243 -32.34 -14.59 8.29
CA LEU A 243 -32.65 -15.47 9.42
C LEU A 243 -32.14 -14.97 10.78
N ALA A 244 -31.29 -13.94 10.82
CA ALA A 244 -30.72 -13.44 12.06
C ALA A 244 -31.82 -12.82 12.95
N PRO A 245 -31.96 -13.26 14.22
CA PRO A 245 -33.04 -12.81 15.10
C PRO A 245 -32.86 -11.36 15.56
N GLU A 246 -31.61 -10.94 15.71
CA GLU A 246 -31.22 -9.56 16.03
C GLU A 246 -30.20 -9.10 14.99
N ARG A 247 -30.32 -7.84 14.56
CA ARG A 247 -29.43 -7.22 13.56
C ARG A 247 -28.95 -5.88 14.09
N ASP A 248 -27.73 -5.86 14.60
CA ASP A 248 -27.05 -4.65 15.03
C ASP A 248 -26.38 -3.95 13.84
N VAL A 249 -25.93 -2.72 14.05
CA VAL A 249 -25.31 -1.89 13.01
C VAL A 249 -24.09 -2.59 12.39
N VAL A 250 -23.33 -3.37 13.18
CA VAL A 250 -22.16 -4.12 12.71
C VAL A 250 -22.57 -5.18 11.69
N LEU A 251 -23.63 -5.95 11.97
CA LEU A 251 -24.11 -6.97 11.07
C LEU A 251 -24.64 -6.37 9.75
N TRP A 252 -25.40 -5.27 9.81
CA TRP A 252 -25.83 -4.53 8.62
C TRP A 252 -24.65 -4.05 7.79
N ASN A 253 -23.66 -3.39 8.42
CA ASN A 253 -22.46 -2.89 7.74
C ASN A 253 -21.65 -4.04 7.09
N THR A 254 -21.64 -5.22 7.70
CA THR A 254 -20.94 -6.41 7.15
C THR A 254 -21.58 -6.87 5.83
N VAL A 255 -22.90 -6.96 5.77
CA VAL A 255 -23.61 -7.38 4.53
C VAL A 255 -23.52 -6.30 3.46
N VAL A 256 -23.66 -5.02 3.84
CA VAL A 256 -23.48 -3.89 2.92
C VAL A 256 -22.07 -3.91 2.32
N SER A 257 -21.03 -4.12 3.14
CA SER A 257 -19.64 -4.24 2.66
C SER A 257 -19.46 -5.42 1.71
N GLY A 258 -20.11 -6.56 1.99
CA GLY A 258 -20.07 -7.72 1.08
C GLY A 258 -20.65 -7.45 -0.30
N TYR A 259 -21.76 -6.69 -0.40
CA TYR A 259 -22.31 -6.29 -1.70
C TYR A 259 -21.41 -5.28 -2.43
N ILE A 260 -20.77 -4.36 -1.67
CA ILE A 260 -19.78 -3.41 -2.21
C ILE A 260 -18.59 -4.15 -2.83
N GLU A 261 -18.04 -5.17 -2.14
CA GLU A 261 -16.90 -5.96 -2.62
C GLU A 261 -17.20 -6.72 -3.92
N ILE A 262 -18.46 -7.09 -4.14
CA ILE A 262 -18.93 -7.77 -5.37
C ILE A 262 -19.24 -6.75 -6.48
N GLY A 263 -19.34 -5.46 -6.15
CA GLY A 263 -19.69 -4.38 -7.07
C GLY A 263 -21.20 -4.17 -7.26
N ASP A 264 -22.06 -4.86 -6.51
CA ASP A 264 -23.52 -4.64 -6.55
C ASP A 264 -23.91 -3.46 -5.65
N MET A 265 -23.66 -2.25 -6.15
CA MET A 265 -23.95 -1.01 -5.44
C MET A 265 -25.45 -0.73 -5.30
N GLU A 266 -26.30 -1.30 -6.15
CA GLU A 266 -27.75 -1.11 -6.07
C GLU A 266 -28.32 -1.83 -4.85
N THR A 267 -27.97 -3.10 -4.65
CA THR A 267 -28.39 -3.87 -3.47
C THR A 267 -27.75 -3.33 -2.19
N ALA A 268 -26.47 -2.93 -2.25
CA ALA A 268 -25.80 -2.30 -1.12
C ALA A 268 -26.54 -1.03 -0.67
N ARG A 269 -26.95 -0.17 -1.62
CA ARG A 269 -27.71 1.05 -1.30
C ARG A 269 -29.09 0.76 -0.74
N LYS A 270 -29.83 -0.20 -1.30
CA LYS A 270 -31.15 -0.61 -0.77
C LYS A 270 -31.03 -1.09 0.68
N LEU A 271 -30.06 -1.96 0.96
CA LEU A 271 -29.80 -2.45 2.31
C LEU A 271 -29.40 -1.34 3.26
N PHE A 272 -28.54 -0.41 2.81
CA PHE A 272 -28.17 0.75 3.59
C PHE A 272 -29.42 1.58 3.95
N ASP A 273 -30.28 1.88 2.99
CA ASP A 273 -31.50 2.66 3.24
C ASP A 273 -32.46 1.96 4.22
N GLU A 274 -32.59 0.62 4.14
CA GLU A 274 -33.36 -0.20 5.09
C GLU A 274 -32.81 -0.23 6.52
N MET A 275 -31.54 0.16 6.75
CA MET A 275 -30.93 0.14 8.08
C MET A 275 -31.71 1.03 9.07
N PRO A 276 -32.23 0.47 10.18
CA PRO A 276 -33.01 1.24 11.16
C PRO A 276 -32.20 2.35 11.85
N LEU A 277 -30.93 2.06 12.12
CA LEU A 277 -29.97 2.98 12.71
C LEU A 277 -28.71 2.97 11.86
N LYS A 278 -28.28 4.16 11.44
CA LYS A 278 -27.07 4.38 10.65
C LYS A 278 -26.11 5.18 11.51
N ASP A 279 -24.96 4.60 11.83
CA ASP A 279 -23.88 5.35 12.46
C ASP A 279 -22.96 5.96 11.39
N VAL A 280 -21.98 6.77 11.82
CA VAL A 280 -21.03 7.41 10.89
C VAL A 280 -20.24 6.35 10.09
N MET A 281 -20.05 5.15 10.65
CA MET A 281 -19.39 4.06 9.93
C MET A 281 -20.27 3.53 8.79
N SER A 282 -21.59 3.35 8.99
CA SER A 282 -22.50 2.94 7.93
C SER A 282 -22.40 3.87 6.72
N TRP A 283 -22.38 5.18 6.95
CA TRP A 283 -22.24 6.19 5.88
C TRP A 283 -20.86 6.11 5.22
N ASN A 284 -19.78 6.02 6.00
CA ASN A 284 -18.42 5.94 5.48
C ASN A 284 -18.18 4.65 4.68
N THR A 285 -18.76 3.52 5.07
CA THR A 285 -18.72 2.25 4.31
C THR A 285 -19.33 2.46 2.92
N MET A 286 -20.51 3.06 2.84
CA MET A 286 -21.16 3.36 1.56
C MET A 286 -20.37 4.37 0.71
N LEU A 287 -19.82 5.42 1.33
CA LEU A 287 -18.94 6.37 0.64
C LEU A 287 -17.72 5.68 0.02
N SER A 288 -17.01 4.84 0.80
CA SER A 288 -15.88 4.07 0.28
C SER A 288 -16.29 3.09 -0.83
N GLY A 289 -17.51 2.56 -0.77
CA GLY A 289 -18.04 1.67 -1.80
C GLY A 289 -18.31 2.38 -3.11
N TYR A 290 -18.93 3.55 -3.08
CA TYR A 290 -19.11 4.37 -4.28
C TYR A 290 -17.77 4.85 -4.86
N ALA A 291 -16.84 5.26 -3.99
CA ALA A 291 -15.50 5.67 -4.40
C ALA A 291 -14.71 4.56 -5.10
N SER A 292 -14.75 3.32 -4.57
CA SER A 292 -14.03 2.18 -5.15
C SER A 292 -14.67 1.62 -6.42
N ASN A 293 -15.99 1.71 -6.56
CA ASN A 293 -16.73 1.29 -7.77
C ASN A 293 -16.84 2.39 -8.84
N GLY A 294 -16.28 3.57 -8.60
CA GLY A 294 -16.15 4.66 -9.58
C GLY A 294 -17.36 5.55 -9.78
N ASP A 295 -18.37 5.45 -8.92
CA ASP A 295 -19.56 6.30 -8.96
C ASP A 295 -19.37 7.54 -8.08
N LEU A 296 -18.66 8.52 -8.62
CA LEU A 296 -18.36 9.78 -7.92
C LEU A 296 -19.62 10.62 -7.64
N GLU A 297 -20.61 10.60 -8.54
CA GLU A 297 -21.84 11.38 -8.38
C GLU A 297 -22.66 10.87 -7.18
N ALA A 298 -22.82 9.55 -7.06
CA ALA A 298 -23.48 8.96 -5.90
C ALA A 298 -22.68 9.19 -4.62
N CYS A 299 -21.35 9.16 -4.68
CA CYS A 299 -20.47 9.47 -3.55
C CYS A 299 -20.68 10.90 -3.03
N GLU A 300 -20.69 11.89 -3.92
CA GLU A 300 -20.96 13.29 -3.57
C GLU A 300 -22.35 13.51 -2.98
N LYS A 301 -23.36 12.88 -3.59
CA LYS A 301 -24.74 12.97 -3.12
C LYS A 301 -24.86 12.40 -1.71
N LEU A 302 -24.30 11.21 -1.48
CA LEU A 302 -24.31 10.57 -0.17
C LEU A 302 -23.58 11.42 0.87
N PHE A 303 -22.44 12.02 0.52
CA PHE A 303 -21.68 12.90 1.42
C PHE A 303 -22.49 14.14 1.85
N LYS A 304 -23.30 14.69 0.93
CA LYS A 304 -24.21 15.80 1.23
C LYS A 304 -25.35 15.39 2.16
N GLU A 305 -25.86 14.17 2.04
CA GLU A 305 -26.91 13.59 2.89
C GLU A 305 -26.44 13.25 4.32
N MET A 306 -25.13 13.12 4.56
CA MET A 306 -24.59 12.74 5.87
C MET A 306 -24.94 13.74 6.97
N PRO A 307 -25.59 13.31 8.08
CA PRO A 307 -25.94 14.19 9.19
C PRO A 307 -24.74 14.74 9.96
N ARG A 308 -23.68 13.93 10.07
CA ARG A 308 -22.43 14.28 10.75
C ARG A 308 -21.26 13.76 9.95
N ARG A 309 -20.33 14.65 9.62
CA ARG A 309 -19.11 14.34 8.89
C ARG A 309 -17.96 14.30 9.89
N ASN A 310 -17.04 13.38 9.68
CA ASN A 310 -15.79 13.34 10.43
C ASN A 310 -14.61 13.29 9.45
N VAL A 311 -13.38 13.24 9.98
CA VAL A 311 -12.15 13.16 9.18
C VAL A 311 -12.21 12.00 8.17
N PHE A 312 -12.81 10.87 8.53
CA PHE A 312 -12.95 9.72 7.62
C PHE A 312 -13.93 9.99 6.48
N SER A 313 -15.05 10.68 6.74
CA SER A 313 -15.99 11.08 5.68
C SER A 313 -15.31 11.99 4.66
N TRP A 314 -14.59 13.02 5.14
CA TRP A 314 -13.86 13.95 4.29
C TRP A 314 -12.73 13.24 3.51
N ASN A 315 -11.95 12.38 4.18
CA ASN A 315 -10.90 11.60 3.54
C ASN A 315 -11.46 10.60 2.51
N GLY A 316 -12.64 10.04 2.74
CA GLY A 316 -13.32 9.18 1.77
C GLY A 316 -13.62 9.93 0.47
N LEU A 317 -14.16 11.15 0.57
CA LEU A 317 -14.45 11.98 -0.61
C LEU A 317 -13.18 12.49 -1.30
N ILE A 318 -12.22 13.03 -0.54
CA ILE A 318 -10.92 13.49 -1.06
C ILE A 318 -10.18 12.33 -1.74
N GLY A 319 -10.17 11.14 -1.12
CA GLY A 319 -9.57 9.93 -1.68
C GLY A 319 -10.27 9.46 -2.96
N ALA A 320 -11.60 9.57 -3.04
CA ALA A 320 -12.37 9.25 -4.23
C ALA A 320 -11.94 10.11 -5.43
N TYR A 321 -11.85 11.43 -5.25
CA TYR A 321 -11.36 12.34 -6.29
C TYR A 321 -9.90 12.06 -6.68
N ALA A 322 -9.03 11.84 -5.69
CA ALA A 322 -7.62 11.53 -5.93
C ALA A 322 -7.45 10.23 -6.75
N GLY A 323 -8.23 9.20 -6.45
CA GLY A 323 -8.24 7.92 -7.18
C GLY A 323 -8.68 8.05 -8.65
N HIS A 324 -9.54 9.02 -8.95
CA HIS A 324 -10.03 9.32 -10.31
C HIS A 324 -9.21 10.39 -11.03
N ALA A 325 -8.07 10.79 -10.48
CA ALA A 325 -7.20 11.83 -11.01
C ALA A 325 -7.84 13.24 -11.11
N LEU A 326 -8.89 13.49 -10.31
CA LEU A 326 -9.58 14.78 -10.18
C LEU A 326 -8.93 15.64 -9.09
N PHE A 327 -7.67 16.05 -9.33
CA PHE A 327 -6.86 16.72 -8.31
C PHE A 327 -7.37 18.12 -7.96
N PHE A 328 -8.08 18.79 -8.86
CA PHE A 328 -8.65 20.10 -8.57
C PHE A 328 -9.75 19.98 -7.51
N GLU A 329 -10.61 18.98 -7.66
CA GLU A 329 -11.69 18.62 -6.74
C GLU A 329 -11.14 18.19 -5.38
N VAL A 330 -9.97 17.56 -5.33
CA VAL A 330 -9.24 17.28 -4.07
C VAL A 330 -8.95 18.58 -3.32
N LEU A 331 -8.40 19.60 -4.00
CA LEU A 331 -8.05 20.87 -3.37
C LEU A 331 -9.29 21.67 -2.94
N THR A 332 -10.35 21.69 -3.75
CA THR A 332 -11.60 22.39 -3.41
C THR A 332 -12.30 21.73 -2.22
N THR A 333 -12.36 20.40 -2.19
CA THR A 333 -12.93 19.64 -1.08
C THR A 333 -12.13 19.83 0.21
N PHE A 334 -10.80 19.90 0.11
CA PHE A 334 -9.96 20.22 1.26
C PHE A 334 -10.23 21.63 1.81
N LYS A 335 -10.40 22.64 0.95
CA LYS A 335 -10.81 23.99 1.38
C LYS A 335 -12.18 23.99 2.09
N GLN A 336 -13.13 23.16 1.61
CA GLN A 336 -14.42 22.97 2.29
C GLN A 336 -14.26 22.30 3.67
N MET A 337 -13.40 21.29 3.78
CA MET A 337 -13.06 20.66 5.05
C MET A 337 -12.49 21.66 6.05
N LEU A 338 -11.58 22.54 5.61
CA LEU A 338 -11.01 23.59 6.47
C LEU A 338 -12.03 24.65 6.91
N SER A 339 -13.13 24.81 6.15
CA SER A 339 -14.23 25.69 6.53
C SER A 339 -15.16 25.07 7.58
N ASP A 340 -15.07 23.75 7.77
CA ASP A 340 -15.77 22.99 8.81
C ASP A 340 -14.89 22.96 10.08
N PHE A 341 -15.07 23.94 10.97
CA PHE A 341 -14.23 24.13 12.17
C PHE A 341 -14.22 22.94 13.14
N GLU A 342 -15.14 21.97 13.00
CA GLU A 342 -15.19 20.79 13.87
C GLU A 342 -14.20 19.69 13.45
N VAL A 343 -13.62 19.76 12.25
CA VAL A 343 -12.83 18.67 11.67
C VAL A 343 -11.43 19.14 11.26
N LEU A 344 -10.41 18.61 11.94
CA LEU A 344 -9.01 18.87 11.59
C LEU A 344 -8.48 17.81 10.61
N PRO A 345 -7.71 18.22 9.57
CA PRO A 345 -7.00 17.29 8.70
C PRO A 345 -6.06 16.37 9.47
N ASN A 346 -5.97 15.11 9.02
CA ASN A 346 -4.94 14.19 9.51
C ASN A 346 -3.80 14.02 8.51
N ASP A 347 -2.79 13.23 8.86
CA ASP A 347 -1.67 12.88 7.98
C ASP A 347 -2.13 12.33 6.63
N ALA A 348 -3.11 11.42 6.62
CA ALA A 348 -3.67 10.88 5.37
C ALA A 348 -4.31 11.96 4.49
N THR A 349 -5.03 12.92 5.09
CA THR A 349 -5.56 14.09 4.37
C THR A 349 -4.42 14.89 3.74
N LEU A 350 -3.41 15.27 4.55
CA LEU A 350 -2.31 16.12 4.12
C LEU A 350 -1.49 15.47 2.99
N VAL A 351 -1.18 14.17 3.10
CA VAL A 351 -0.46 13.41 2.06
C VAL A 351 -1.23 13.44 0.74
N THR A 352 -2.55 13.22 0.78
CA THR A 352 -3.38 13.20 -0.44
C THR A 352 -3.45 14.58 -1.09
N VAL A 353 -3.61 15.64 -0.29
CA VAL A 353 -3.67 17.02 -0.79
C VAL A 353 -2.31 17.49 -1.30
N LEU A 354 -1.20 17.17 -0.61
CA LEU A 354 0.15 17.46 -1.09
C LEU A 354 0.45 16.73 -2.40
N SER A 355 0.01 15.47 -2.55
CA SER A 355 0.11 14.75 -3.81
C SER A 355 -0.71 15.40 -4.92
N ALA A 356 -1.89 15.97 -4.62
CA ALA A 356 -2.66 16.74 -5.58
C ALA A 356 -1.93 18.03 -5.99
N CYS A 357 -1.33 18.76 -5.04
CA CYS A 357 -0.49 19.92 -5.34
C CYS A 357 0.69 19.54 -6.25
N ALA A 358 1.37 18.42 -5.96
CA ALA A 358 2.48 17.91 -6.75
C ALA A 358 2.10 17.62 -8.21
N ARG A 359 0.87 17.10 -8.43
CA ARG A 359 0.37 16.76 -9.77
C ARG A 359 -0.17 17.97 -10.54
N LEU A 360 -0.66 18.98 -9.83
CA LEU A 360 -1.16 20.23 -10.41
C LEU A 360 -0.08 21.30 -10.54
N GLY A 361 1.09 21.13 -9.92
CA GLY A 361 2.10 22.18 -9.82
C GLY A 361 1.68 23.35 -8.91
N ALA A 362 0.76 23.12 -7.96
CA ALA A 362 0.22 24.15 -7.06
C ALA A 362 1.20 24.46 -5.92
N LEU A 363 2.30 25.13 -6.26
CA LEU A 363 3.43 25.36 -5.38
C LEU A 363 3.09 26.24 -4.17
N ASP A 364 2.30 27.30 -4.38
CA ASP A 364 1.99 28.25 -3.30
C ASP A 364 1.08 27.62 -2.25
N LEU A 365 0.06 26.88 -2.69
CA LEU A 365 -0.73 26.05 -1.78
C LEU A 365 0.12 24.99 -1.09
N GLY A 366 1.07 24.37 -1.79
CA GLY A 366 2.03 23.42 -1.22
C GLY A 366 2.90 24.04 -0.11
N LYS A 367 3.42 25.26 -0.32
CA LYS A 367 4.18 26.02 0.69
C LYS A 367 3.31 26.37 1.90
N TRP A 368 2.07 26.81 1.66
CA TRP A 368 1.12 27.07 2.73
C TRP A 368 0.81 25.79 3.54
N LEU A 369 0.59 24.66 2.85
CA LEU A 369 0.35 23.36 3.47
C LEU A 369 1.53 22.88 4.31
N HIS A 370 2.76 23.14 3.87
CA HIS A 370 3.95 22.84 4.66
C HIS A 370 3.95 23.57 6.00
N VAL A 371 3.73 24.89 5.99
CA VAL A 371 3.64 25.69 7.22
C VAL A 371 2.43 25.28 8.07
N TYR A 372 1.29 25.03 7.43
CA TYR A 372 0.07 24.58 8.08
C TYR A 372 0.30 23.25 8.80
N ALA A 373 0.83 22.22 8.11
CA ALA A 373 1.13 20.90 8.67
C ALA A 373 2.06 20.98 9.89
N GLN A 374 3.07 21.86 9.85
CA GLN A 374 3.93 22.09 11.00
C GLN A 374 3.16 22.72 12.18
N SER A 375 2.25 23.66 11.91
CA SER A 375 1.47 24.33 12.95
C SER A 375 0.44 23.42 13.65
N ILE A 376 -0.11 22.42 12.93
CA ILE A 376 -1.00 21.39 13.49
C ILE A 376 -0.25 20.14 14.02
N GLY A 377 1.07 20.21 14.15
CA GLY A 377 1.87 19.20 14.85
C GLY A 377 2.39 18.03 14.02
N TYR A 378 2.37 18.11 12.69
CA TYR A 378 2.89 17.07 11.79
C TYR A 378 4.38 17.26 11.43
N LYS A 379 5.10 18.14 12.11
CA LYS A 379 6.56 18.25 11.98
C LYS A 379 7.23 16.95 12.44
N GLY A 380 8.08 16.34 11.61
CA GLY A 380 8.69 15.04 11.88
C GLY A 380 7.80 13.83 11.55
N ASN A 381 6.59 14.03 11.01
CA ASN A 381 5.77 12.92 10.51
C ASN A 381 6.34 12.47 9.15
N ILE A 382 6.90 11.27 9.11
CA ILE A 382 7.58 10.72 7.94
C ILE A 382 6.71 10.67 6.67
N PHE A 383 5.41 10.40 6.80
CA PHE A 383 4.50 10.33 5.66
C PHE A 383 4.25 11.71 5.05
N VAL A 384 4.03 12.71 5.91
CA VAL A 384 3.81 14.10 5.48
C VAL A 384 5.11 14.69 4.92
N GLU A 385 6.26 14.43 5.55
CA GLU A 385 7.57 14.90 5.07
C GLU A 385 7.94 14.27 3.71
N ASN A 386 7.69 12.97 3.52
CA ASN A 386 7.87 12.33 2.21
C ASN A 386 6.99 12.95 1.12
N ALA A 387 5.72 13.26 1.44
CA ALA A 387 4.82 13.94 0.51
C ALA A 387 5.24 15.39 0.22
N LEU A 388 5.84 16.09 1.18
CA LEU A 388 6.40 17.43 0.99
C LEU A 388 7.61 17.40 0.06
N VAL A 389 8.53 16.43 0.23
CA VAL A 389 9.68 16.26 -0.68
C VAL A 389 9.21 16.00 -2.11
N ASP A 390 8.22 15.09 -2.30
CA ASP A 390 7.64 14.81 -3.62
C ASP A 390 6.96 16.05 -4.23
N MET A 391 6.20 16.79 -3.42
CA MET A 391 5.51 18.01 -3.85
C MET A 391 6.50 19.08 -4.31
N TYR A 392 7.51 19.41 -3.48
CA TYR A 392 8.52 20.40 -3.86
C TYR A 392 9.31 19.98 -5.09
N ALA A 393 9.73 18.71 -5.16
CA ALA A 393 10.43 18.18 -6.33
C ALA A 393 9.57 18.31 -7.59
N LYS A 394 8.31 17.84 -7.60
CA LYS A 394 7.46 17.92 -8.79
C LYS A 394 7.05 19.34 -9.18
N CYS A 395 6.96 20.25 -8.22
CA CYS A 395 6.73 21.68 -8.48
C CYS A 395 7.99 22.44 -8.95
N GLY A 396 9.15 21.78 -9.07
CA GLY A 396 10.38 22.39 -9.58
C GLY A 396 11.26 23.07 -8.53
N GLU A 397 10.88 23.02 -7.25
CA GLU A 397 11.62 23.64 -6.13
C GLU A 397 12.51 22.61 -5.43
N ILE A 398 13.49 22.08 -6.18
CA ILE A 398 14.33 20.97 -5.72
C ILE A 398 15.15 21.30 -4.47
N GLU A 399 15.59 22.55 -4.31
CA GLU A 399 16.31 23.01 -3.12
C GLU A 399 15.45 22.90 -1.85
N ASN A 400 14.17 23.25 -1.94
CA ASN A 400 13.23 23.10 -0.83
C ASN A 400 12.97 21.61 -0.53
N ALA A 401 12.92 20.75 -1.55
CA ALA A 401 12.82 19.30 -1.34
C ALA A 401 14.04 18.75 -0.58
N VAL A 402 15.25 19.18 -0.95
CA VAL A 402 16.50 18.83 -0.24
C VAL A 402 16.48 19.34 1.21
N ASN A 403 16.04 20.58 1.43
CA ASN A 403 15.95 21.18 2.76
C ASN A 403 15.00 20.40 3.67
N VAL A 404 13.82 20.03 3.16
CA VAL A 404 12.88 19.18 3.90
C VAL A 404 13.52 17.84 4.22
N PHE A 405 14.10 17.15 3.22
CA PHE A 405 14.75 15.85 3.41
C PHE A 405 15.85 15.88 4.49
N ARG A 406 16.72 16.90 4.45
CA ARG A 406 17.82 17.09 5.41
C ARG A 406 17.32 17.44 6.81
N SER A 407 16.10 17.99 6.93
CA SER A 407 15.48 18.34 8.21
C SER A 407 14.76 17.17 8.90
N MET A 408 14.52 16.06 8.17
CA MET A 408 13.82 14.88 8.70
C MET A 408 14.63 14.23 9.83
N VAL A 409 13.95 13.82 10.89
CA VAL A 409 14.59 13.13 12.04
C VAL A 409 15.02 11.71 11.67
N LYS A 410 14.27 11.08 10.76
CA LYS A 410 14.52 9.72 10.27
C LYS A 410 14.07 9.60 8.83
N ASN A 411 14.98 9.20 7.96
CA ASN A 411 14.68 8.89 6.56
C ASN A 411 14.41 7.39 6.43
N ASP A 412 13.31 7.03 5.77
CA ASP A 412 13.03 5.66 5.36
C ASP A 412 13.38 5.46 3.88
N LEU A 413 13.20 4.23 3.39
CA LEU A 413 13.45 3.88 2.00
C LEU A 413 12.68 4.78 1.02
N VAL A 414 11.44 5.17 1.38
CA VAL A 414 10.62 6.07 0.56
C VAL A 414 11.25 7.47 0.53
N SER A 415 11.70 8.01 1.66
CA SER A 415 12.40 9.31 1.71
C SER A 415 13.58 9.36 0.73
N TRP A 416 14.44 8.33 0.75
CA TRP A 416 15.62 8.26 -0.12
C TRP A 416 15.24 8.13 -1.59
N ASN A 417 14.27 7.26 -1.91
CA ASN A 417 13.80 7.08 -3.28
C ASN A 417 13.19 8.37 -3.86
N THR A 418 12.39 9.10 -3.06
CA THR A 418 11.78 10.36 -3.48
C THR A 418 12.82 11.43 -3.79
N ILE A 419 13.83 11.62 -2.94
CA ILE A 419 14.85 12.66 -3.19
C ILE A 419 15.80 12.30 -4.34
N ILE A 420 16.23 11.04 -4.45
CA ILE A 420 17.10 10.57 -5.54
C ILE A 420 16.37 10.70 -6.88
N GLY A 421 15.11 10.25 -6.95
CA GLY A 421 14.30 10.38 -8.16
C GLY A 421 14.01 11.84 -8.53
N GLY A 422 13.70 12.68 -7.54
CA GLY A 422 13.49 14.12 -7.74
C GLY A 422 14.72 14.80 -8.33
N LEU A 423 15.91 14.59 -7.75
CA LEU A 423 17.17 15.16 -8.23
C LEU A 423 17.52 14.67 -9.64
N ALA A 424 17.28 13.38 -9.93
CA ALA A 424 17.52 12.79 -11.24
C ALA A 424 16.71 13.49 -12.36
N VAL A 425 15.41 13.70 -12.13
CA VAL A 425 14.51 14.35 -13.11
C VAL A 425 14.88 15.81 -13.36
N HIS A 426 15.37 16.52 -12.35
CA HIS A 426 15.83 17.90 -12.46
C HIS A 426 17.26 18.06 -12.99
N GLY A 427 17.92 16.98 -13.39
CA GLY A 427 19.28 17.02 -13.93
C GLY A 427 20.38 17.18 -12.88
N HIS A 428 20.06 17.12 -11.59
CA HIS A 428 21.01 17.13 -10.47
C HIS A 428 21.59 15.73 -10.22
N ALA A 429 22.14 15.11 -11.27
CA ALA A 429 22.56 13.72 -11.22
C ALA A 429 23.73 13.45 -10.27
N SER A 430 24.67 14.39 -10.13
CA SER A 430 25.76 14.28 -9.15
C SER A 430 25.20 14.14 -7.74
N ASP A 431 24.28 15.03 -7.38
CA ASP A 431 23.67 15.08 -6.07
C ASP A 431 22.84 13.82 -5.84
N ALA A 432 22.10 13.35 -6.85
CA ALA A 432 21.35 12.09 -6.78
C ALA A 432 22.25 10.88 -6.46
N LEU A 433 23.43 10.81 -7.07
CA LEU A 433 24.41 9.75 -6.79
C LEU A 433 25.06 9.92 -5.40
N ASP A 434 25.30 11.15 -4.96
CA ASP A 434 25.81 11.41 -3.60
C ASP A 434 24.78 10.98 -2.53
N PHE A 435 23.49 11.26 -2.75
CA PHE A 435 22.41 10.79 -1.87
C PHE A 435 22.29 9.25 -1.89
N PHE A 436 22.54 8.59 -3.02
CA PHE A 436 22.60 7.12 -3.07
C PHE A 436 23.76 6.57 -2.25
N ASP A 437 24.94 7.18 -2.31
CA ASP A 437 26.08 6.80 -1.49
C ASP A 437 25.82 7.05 0.01
N GLU A 438 25.15 8.16 0.35
CA GLU A 438 24.70 8.45 1.72
C GLU A 438 23.69 7.41 2.22
N MET A 439 22.73 6.99 1.38
CA MET A 439 21.76 5.94 1.70
C MET A 439 22.46 4.62 2.07
N ILE A 440 23.47 4.22 1.29
CA ILE A 440 24.26 3.01 1.55
C ILE A 440 25.04 3.16 2.86
N LYS A 441 25.69 4.31 3.09
CA LYS A 441 26.43 4.61 4.34
C LYS A 441 25.51 4.61 5.57
N ALA A 442 24.25 5.02 5.41
CA ALA A 442 23.23 4.96 6.45
C ALA A 442 22.72 3.53 6.72
N GLY A 443 23.17 2.52 5.96
CA GLY A 443 22.78 1.13 6.12
C GLY A 443 21.38 0.81 5.58
N VAL A 444 20.79 1.70 4.79
CA VAL A 444 19.50 1.47 4.13
C VAL A 444 19.77 0.69 2.85
N LYS A 445 19.11 -0.47 2.70
CA LYS A 445 19.26 -1.30 1.51
C LYS A 445 18.48 -0.70 0.35
N PRO A 446 19.11 -0.45 -0.81
CA PRO A 446 18.42 -0.07 -2.04
C PRO A 446 17.36 -1.08 -2.46
N ASP A 447 16.30 -0.60 -3.11
CA ASP A 447 15.30 -1.42 -3.76
C ASP A 447 15.26 -1.16 -5.28
N ALA A 448 14.34 -1.83 -5.98
CA ALA A 448 14.13 -1.63 -7.41
C ALA A 448 13.87 -0.15 -7.76
N VAL A 449 13.09 0.57 -6.94
CA VAL A 449 12.76 1.97 -7.19
C VAL A 449 13.99 2.87 -7.02
N THR A 450 14.87 2.57 -6.04
CA THR A 450 16.14 3.28 -5.89
C THR A 450 16.98 3.23 -7.18
N PHE A 451 17.11 2.04 -7.77
CA PHE A 451 17.91 1.86 -8.98
C PHE A 451 17.29 2.53 -10.21
N ILE A 452 15.96 2.64 -10.30
CA ILE A 452 15.32 3.48 -11.34
C ILE A 452 15.79 4.94 -11.20
N GLY A 453 15.77 5.50 -9.99
CA GLY A 453 16.24 6.87 -9.75
C GLY A 453 17.72 7.08 -10.13
N VAL A 454 18.59 6.15 -9.74
CA VAL A 454 20.04 6.17 -10.06
C VAL A 454 20.30 6.03 -11.55
N LEU A 455 19.60 5.13 -12.23
CA LEU A 455 19.73 4.94 -13.68
C LEU A 455 19.21 6.17 -14.43
N CYS A 456 18.08 6.75 -14.02
CA CYS A 456 17.59 8.01 -14.57
C CYS A 456 18.62 9.14 -14.42
N ALA A 457 19.27 9.26 -13.26
CA ALA A 457 20.34 10.25 -13.06
C ALA A 457 21.49 10.05 -14.06
N CYS A 458 21.90 8.79 -14.30
CA CYS A 458 22.91 8.46 -15.31
C CYS A 458 22.43 8.84 -16.73
N THR A 459 21.16 8.59 -17.04
CA THR A 459 20.55 8.89 -18.35
C THR A 459 20.52 10.38 -18.64
N HIS A 460 20.19 11.22 -17.66
CA HIS A 460 20.18 12.67 -17.84
C HIS A 460 21.58 13.28 -18.06
N MET A 461 22.65 12.62 -17.58
CA MET A 461 24.04 13.06 -17.78
C MET A 461 24.80 12.31 -18.89
N GLY A 462 24.18 11.31 -19.52
CA GLY A 462 24.84 10.47 -20.51
C GLY A 462 25.99 9.60 -19.95
N LEU A 463 25.94 9.24 -18.67
CA LEU A 463 26.98 8.42 -18.02
C LEU A 463 26.80 6.93 -18.31
N VAL A 464 27.00 6.52 -19.57
CA VAL A 464 26.71 5.15 -20.06
C VAL A 464 27.40 4.08 -19.21
N ASP A 465 28.72 4.18 -19.02
CA ASP A 465 29.50 3.18 -18.28
C ASP A 465 29.07 3.05 -16.81
N ARG A 466 28.80 4.18 -16.15
CA ARG A 466 28.34 4.17 -14.75
C ARG A 466 26.93 3.62 -14.62
N GLY A 467 26.03 3.97 -15.56
CA GLY A 467 24.68 3.45 -15.59
C GLY A 467 24.66 1.92 -15.76
N LEU A 468 25.48 1.38 -16.66
CA LEU A 468 25.64 -0.08 -16.82
C LEU A 468 26.24 -0.73 -15.57
N ALA A 469 27.23 -0.10 -14.94
CA ALA A 469 27.80 -0.60 -13.68
C ALA A 469 26.73 -0.70 -12.57
N TYR A 470 25.87 0.32 -12.42
CA TYR A 470 24.76 0.28 -11.47
C TYR A 470 23.69 -0.75 -11.85
N PHE A 471 23.38 -0.90 -13.13
CA PHE A 471 22.45 -1.92 -13.59
C PHE A 471 22.93 -3.34 -13.23
N HIS A 472 24.22 -3.61 -13.37
CA HIS A 472 24.80 -4.89 -12.99
C HIS A 472 24.91 -5.08 -11.46
N SER A 473 25.20 -4.02 -10.70
CA SER A 473 25.29 -4.11 -9.23
C SER A 473 23.96 -4.41 -8.55
N MET A 474 22.82 -4.27 -9.24
CA MET A 474 21.51 -4.73 -8.73
C MET A 474 21.52 -6.18 -8.25
N ALA A 475 22.32 -7.04 -8.90
CA ALA A 475 22.48 -8.44 -8.51
C ALA A 475 23.10 -8.59 -7.11
N ASP A 476 24.00 -7.69 -6.72
CA ASP A 476 24.66 -7.69 -5.40
C ASP A 476 23.65 -7.44 -4.27
N TYR A 477 22.57 -6.74 -4.58
CA TYR A 477 21.46 -6.49 -3.66
C TYR A 477 20.32 -7.52 -3.76
N SER A 478 20.52 -8.59 -4.54
CA SER A 478 19.49 -9.60 -4.83
C SER A 478 18.23 -9.03 -5.49
N ILE A 479 18.39 -7.99 -6.32
CA ILE A 479 17.30 -7.34 -7.05
C ILE A 479 17.32 -7.85 -8.49
N SER A 480 16.19 -8.39 -8.96
CA SER A 480 16.01 -8.76 -10.36
C SER A 480 15.55 -7.55 -11.16
N PRO A 481 16.26 -7.14 -12.24
CA PRO A 481 15.83 -6.05 -13.09
C PRO A 481 14.42 -6.28 -13.67
N GLN A 482 13.57 -5.26 -13.54
CA GLN A 482 12.23 -5.16 -14.11
C GLN A 482 12.24 -4.31 -15.39
N ILE A 483 11.13 -4.30 -16.13
CA ILE A 483 11.02 -3.62 -17.44
C ILE A 483 11.43 -2.14 -17.39
N GLU A 484 11.15 -1.47 -16.28
CA GLU A 484 11.49 -0.07 -16.03
C GLU A 484 13.01 0.15 -16.00
N HIS A 485 13.78 -0.77 -15.41
CA HIS A 485 15.23 -0.68 -15.34
C HIS A 485 15.86 -0.86 -16.72
N TYR A 486 15.35 -1.84 -17.48
CA TYR A 486 15.77 -2.02 -18.86
C TYR A 486 15.42 -0.78 -19.70
N GLY A 487 14.24 -0.19 -19.49
CA GLY A 487 13.84 1.07 -20.12
C GLY A 487 14.79 2.22 -19.81
N CYS A 488 15.25 2.37 -18.56
CA CYS A 488 16.26 3.37 -18.22
C CYS A 488 17.59 3.16 -18.96
N VAL A 489 18.04 1.90 -19.13
CA VAL A 489 19.29 1.59 -19.87
C VAL A 489 19.12 1.81 -21.37
N VAL A 490 17.96 1.49 -21.93
CA VAL A 490 17.64 1.83 -23.33
C VAL A 490 17.65 3.34 -23.50
N ASP A 491 17.03 4.11 -22.60
CA ASP A 491 17.06 5.58 -22.62
C ASP A 491 18.47 6.14 -22.46
N LEU A 492 19.31 5.50 -21.64
CA LEU A 492 20.72 5.85 -21.48
C LEU A 492 21.50 5.71 -22.79
N TYR A 493 21.40 4.56 -23.48
CA TYR A 493 22.04 4.38 -24.79
C TYR A 493 21.44 5.30 -25.85
N ALA A 494 20.11 5.44 -25.85
CA ALA A 494 19.39 6.23 -26.83
C ALA A 494 19.79 7.71 -26.76
N ARG A 495 19.88 8.30 -25.56
CA ARG A 495 20.35 9.69 -25.36
C ARG A 495 21.85 9.86 -25.52
N ALA A 496 22.63 8.79 -25.45
CA ALA A 496 24.05 8.83 -25.78
C ALA A 496 24.31 8.76 -27.31
N GLY A 497 23.28 8.50 -28.12
CA GLY A 497 23.40 8.32 -29.57
C GLY A 497 23.83 6.91 -30.00
N CYS A 498 23.97 5.98 -29.05
CA CYS A 498 24.32 4.58 -29.27
C CYS A 498 23.07 3.77 -29.64
N LEU A 499 22.43 4.11 -30.76
CA LEU A 499 21.13 3.55 -31.14
C LEU A 499 21.19 2.06 -31.50
N ASP A 500 22.29 1.60 -32.10
CA ASP A 500 22.49 0.19 -32.44
C ASP A 500 22.65 -0.66 -31.19
N GLU A 501 23.42 -0.19 -30.21
CA GLU A 501 23.56 -0.80 -28.90
C GLU A 501 22.23 -0.82 -28.14
N ALA A 502 21.47 0.28 -28.19
CA ALA A 502 20.14 0.36 -27.59
C ALA A 502 19.19 -0.69 -28.20
N LEU A 503 19.16 -0.81 -29.53
CA LEU A 503 18.33 -1.80 -30.23
C LEU A 503 18.78 -3.24 -29.94
N ASN A 504 20.09 -3.48 -29.90
CA ASN A 504 20.63 -4.79 -29.53
C ASN A 504 20.25 -5.15 -28.08
N PHE A 505 20.34 -4.18 -27.16
CA PHE A 505 19.96 -4.37 -25.77
C PHE A 505 18.48 -4.75 -25.65
N VAL A 506 17.58 -4.06 -26.36
CA VAL A 506 16.15 -4.41 -26.45
C VAL A 506 15.93 -5.86 -26.92
N LYS A 507 16.69 -6.33 -27.91
CA LYS A 507 16.59 -7.71 -28.40
C LYS A 507 17.08 -8.74 -27.38
N THR A 508 18.01 -8.39 -26.51
CA THR A 508 18.59 -9.29 -25.50
C THR A 508 17.80 -9.36 -24.18
N MET A 509 16.77 -8.52 -24.01
CA MET A 509 15.99 -8.49 -22.78
C MET A 509 15.24 -9.81 -22.56
N PRO A 510 15.10 -10.28 -21.30
CA PRO A 510 14.38 -11.52 -21.00
C PRO A 510 12.85 -11.38 -21.09
N MET A 511 12.34 -10.17 -21.35
CA MET A 511 10.93 -9.85 -21.52
C MET A 511 10.69 -9.02 -22.79
N LYS A 512 9.43 -8.96 -23.23
CA LYS A 512 9.02 -8.10 -24.35
C LYS A 512 9.06 -6.62 -23.91
N ALA A 513 9.63 -5.77 -24.75
CA ALA A 513 9.60 -4.32 -24.59
C ALA A 513 8.16 -3.77 -24.64
N ASP A 514 7.87 -2.79 -23.78
CA ASP A 514 6.60 -2.07 -23.74
C ASP A 514 6.63 -0.81 -24.62
N ALA A 515 5.52 -0.08 -24.65
CA ALA A 515 5.39 1.14 -25.44
C ALA A 515 6.38 2.23 -25.01
N VAL A 516 6.77 2.28 -23.73
CA VAL A 516 7.68 3.31 -23.21
C VAL A 516 9.08 3.13 -23.78
N VAL A 517 9.59 1.89 -23.80
CA VAL A 517 10.91 1.55 -24.35
C VAL A 517 11.00 1.92 -25.83
N TRP A 518 9.99 1.55 -26.63
CA TRP A 518 9.98 1.87 -28.06
C TRP A 518 9.77 3.36 -28.34
N ALA A 519 8.95 4.06 -27.54
CA ALA A 519 8.77 5.50 -27.66
C ALA A 519 10.08 6.27 -27.37
N CYS A 520 10.84 5.83 -26.37
CA CYS A 520 12.16 6.37 -26.08
C CYS A 520 13.13 6.23 -27.28
N LEU A 521 13.25 5.02 -27.85
CA LEU A 521 14.07 4.76 -29.04
C LEU A 521 13.64 5.63 -30.22
N LEU A 522 12.34 5.71 -30.50
CA LEU A 522 11.80 6.52 -31.59
C LEU A 522 12.13 8.01 -31.39
N GLY A 523 12.08 8.49 -30.13
CA GLY A 523 12.42 9.86 -29.77
C GLY A 523 13.89 10.19 -30.04
N ALA A 524 14.79 9.29 -29.67
CA ALA A 524 16.21 9.43 -29.96
C ALA A 524 16.52 9.32 -31.45
N CYS A 525 15.85 8.43 -32.19
CA CYS A 525 16.01 8.31 -33.65
C CYS A 525 15.68 9.61 -34.39
N ARG A 526 14.72 10.41 -33.89
CA ARG A 526 14.47 11.76 -34.41
C ARG A 526 15.66 12.69 -34.20
N ILE A 527 16.26 12.68 -33.01
CA ILE A 527 17.40 13.53 -32.65
C ILE A 527 18.63 13.18 -33.51
N TYR A 528 18.93 11.89 -33.65
CA TYR A 528 20.10 11.39 -34.39
C TYR A 528 19.81 11.07 -35.87
N LYS A 529 18.60 11.34 -36.36
CA LYS A 529 18.15 11.14 -37.74
C LYS A 529 18.34 9.72 -38.28
N ASN A 530 18.17 8.70 -37.44
CA ASN A 530 18.23 7.29 -37.86
C ASN A 530 16.84 6.79 -38.26
N VAL A 531 16.58 6.73 -39.58
CA VAL A 531 15.26 6.37 -40.13
C VAL A 531 14.96 4.88 -39.98
N GLU A 532 15.97 4.01 -40.08
CA GLU A 532 15.78 2.55 -40.06
C GLU A 532 15.28 2.07 -38.68
N ILE A 533 15.91 2.52 -37.60
CA ILE A 533 15.50 2.17 -36.24
C ILE A 533 14.17 2.86 -35.88
N ALA A 534 13.91 4.07 -36.43
CA ALA A 534 12.63 4.76 -36.24
C ALA A 534 11.45 3.98 -36.85
N GLU A 535 11.60 3.44 -38.06
CA GLU A 535 10.56 2.63 -38.71
C GLU A 535 10.23 1.37 -37.88
N LEU A 536 11.26 0.67 -37.40
CA LEU A 536 11.11 -0.51 -36.56
C LEU A 536 10.43 -0.19 -35.21
N ALA A 537 10.91 0.86 -34.52
CA ALA A 537 10.35 1.25 -33.22
C ALA A 537 8.87 1.63 -33.34
N LEU A 538 8.49 2.27 -34.44
CA LEU A 538 7.10 2.61 -34.70
C LEU A 538 6.24 1.39 -35.01
N GLU A 539 6.71 0.46 -35.85
CA GLU A 539 5.96 -0.77 -36.14
C GLU A 539 5.58 -1.48 -34.84
N LYS A 540 6.53 -1.54 -33.88
CA LYS A 540 6.28 -2.08 -32.54
C LYS A 540 5.33 -1.23 -31.69
N LEU A 541 5.40 0.10 -31.77
CA LEU A 541 4.44 0.97 -31.10
C LEU A 541 3.01 0.85 -31.65
N ILE A 542 2.85 0.61 -32.94
CA ILE A 542 1.53 0.40 -33.57
C ILE A 542 0.96 -0.96 -33.16
N GLU A 543 1.80 -2.01 -33.06
CA GLU A 543 1.38 -3.31 -32.52
C GLU A 543 0.90 -3.21 -31.06
N LEU A 544 1.60 -2.41 -30.23
CA LEU A 544 1.30 -2.26 -28.80
C LEU A 544 0.15 -1.28 -28.53
N GLU A 545 0.11 -0.16 -29.25
CA GLU A 545 -0.85 0.92 -29.07
C GLU A 545 -1.43 1.42 -30.42
N PRO A 546 -2.31 0.62 -31.06
CA PRO A 546 -2.85 0.96 -32.38
C PRO A 546 -3.63 2.28 -32.40
N GLY A 547 -4.18 2.68 -31.25
CA GLY A 547 -5.02 3.86 -31.06
C GLY A 547 -4.30 5.11 -30.57
N ASN A 548 -2.96 5.11 -30.44
CA ASN A 548 -2.22 6.28 -29.95
C ASN A 548 -1.80 7.20 -31.13
N PRO A 549 -2.42 8.38 -31.30
CA PRO A 549 -2.11 9.28 -32.43
C PRO A 549 -0.71 9.90 -32.34
N ALA A 550 -0.07 9.90 -31.16
CA ALA A 550 1.28 10.43 -30.98
C ALA A 550 2.32 9.64 -31.79
N ASN A 551 2.14 8.33 -31.92
CA ASN A 551 3.04 7.44 -32.65
C ASN A 551 3.11 7.82 -34.14
N TYR A 552 1.94 7.98 -34.78
CA TYR A 552 1.86 8.40 -36.19
C TYR A 552 2.38 9.82 -36.42
N LEU A 553 2.14 10.74 -35.48
CA LEU A 553 2.66 12.11 -35.56
C LEU A 553 4.19 12.12 -35.47
N MET A 554 4.77 11.29 -34.60
CA MET A 554 6.22 11.21 -34.43
C MET A 554 6.90 10.71 -35.71
N LEU A 555 6.32 9.70 -36.38
CA LEU A 555 6.79 9.24 -37.68
C LEU A 555 6.66 10.31 -38.79
N SER A 556 5.53 11.01 -38.83
CA SER A 556 5.31 12.11 -39.77
C SER A 556 6.39 13.20 -39.61
N ASN A 557 6.80 13.49 -38.38
CA ASN A 557 7.83 14.49 -38.12
C ASN A 557 9.22 13.97 -38.55
N ILE A 558 9.56 12.72 -38.24
CA ILE A 558 10.85 12.11 -38.64
C ILE A 558 10.98 12.06 -40.17
N TYR A 559 9.92 11.69 -40.89
CA TYR A 559 9.95 11.73 -42.36
C TYR A 559 9.98 13.14 -42.93
N GLY A 560 9.36 14.11 -42.26
CA GLY A 560 9.49 15.54 -42.60
C GLY A 560 10.93 16.00 -42.47
N ASP A 561 11.58 15.69 -41.34
CA ASP A 561 12.99 15.99 -41.06
C ASP A 561 13.94 15.31 -42.06
N ALA A 562 13.55 14.14 -42.59
CA ALA A 562 14.27 13.40 -43.63
C ALA A 562 13.90 13.82 -45.07
N GLY A 563 13.02 14.82 -45.26
CA GLY A 563 12.60 15.35 -46.57
C GLY A 563 11.64 14.47 -47.37
N ARG A 564 11.05 13.42 -46.76
CA ARG A 564 10.16 12.44 -47.43
C ARG A 564 8.67 12.83 -47.36
N TRP A 565 8.32 13.97 -47.96
CA TRP A 565 6.98 14.58 -47.87
C TRP A 565 5.81 13.76 -48.45
N GLU A 566 6.08 12.86 -49.40
CA GLU A 566 5.04 11.95 -49.93
C GLU A 566 4.51 10.98 -48.86
N ILE A 567 5.41 10.45 -48.01
CA ILE A 567 5.05 9.51 -46.96
C ILE A 567 4.30 10.24 -45.83
N VAL A 568 4.76 11.45 -45.48
CA VAL A 568 4.06 12.36 -44.55
C VAL A 568 2.61 12.61 -44.97
N SER A 569 2.38 12.84 -46.26
CA SER A 569 1.02 13.09 -46.78
C SER A 569 0.13 11.85 -46.63
N LYS A 570 0.66 10.64 -46.91
CA LYS A 570 -0.05 9.37 -46.73
C LYS A 570 -0.39 9.10 -45.26
N LEU A 571 0.55 9.35 -44.34
CA LEU A 571 0.33 9.19 -42.90
C LEU A 571 -0.74 10.15 -42.36
N LYS A 572 -0.73 11.41 -42.80
CA LYS A 572 -1.74 12.40 -42.41
C LYS A 572 -3.15 12.04 -42.90
N VAL A 573 -3.28 11.38 -44.04
CA VAL A 573 -4.56 10.86 -44.54
C VAL A 573 -5.01 9.67 -43.69
N ALA A 574 -4.14 8.70 -43.44
CA ALA A 574 -4.44 7.57 -42.56
C ALA A 574 -4.87 8.00 -41.14
N MET A 575 -4.23 9.04 -40.58
CA MET A 575 -4.61 9.63 -39.29
C MET A 575 -5.99 10.30 -39.29
N ARG A 576 -6.47 10.83 -40.42
CA ARG A 576 -7.81 11.43 -40.53
C ARG A 576 -8.91 10.37 -40.61
N ASP A 577 -8.62 9.24 -41.23
CA ASP A 577 -9.57 8.14 -41.40
C ASP A 577 -9.76 7.34 -40.09
N THR A 578 -8.72 7.30 -39.24
CA THR A 578 -8.86 6.91 -37.84
C THR A 578 -9.53 8.05 -37.07
N ARG A 579 -10.79 7.89 -36.62
CA ARG A 579 -11.66 8.92 -35.99
C ARG A 579 -11.14 9.61 -34.70
N PHE A 580 -9.83 9.67 -34.44
CA PHE A 580 -9.24 10.21 -33.22
C PHE A 580 -9.06 11.73 -33.33
N ARG A 581 -9.66 12.47 -32.38
CA ARG A 581 -9.44 13.92 -32.24
C ARG A 581 -8.11 14.17 -31.52
N LYS A 582 -7.29 15.06 -32.07
CA LYS A 582 -6.09 15.59 -31.40
C LYS A 582 -6.50 16.21 -30.07
N THR A 583 -6.06 15.65 -28.95
CA THR A 583 -6.15 16.32 -27.64
C THR A 583 -5.19 17.51 -27.67
N PRO A 584 -5.68 18.75 -27.53
CA PRO A 584 -4.79 19.91 -27.45
C PRO A 584 -3.87 19.73 -26.24
N GLY A 585 -2.61 20.15 -26.34
CA GLY A 585 -1.74 20.19 -25.17
C GLY A 585 -2.35 21.14 -24.14
N CYS A 586 -2.56 20.68 -22.92
CA CYS A 586 -3.10 21.49 -21.83
C CYS A 586 -2.01 21.70 -20.77
N SER A 587 -1.93 22.92 -20.22
CA SER A 587 -1.10 23.24 -19.05
C SER A 587 -1.98 23.91 -18.01
N LEU A 588 -1.89 23.44 -16.77
CA LEU A 588 -2.60 23.98 -15.61
C LEU A 588 -1.64 24.90 -14.87
N ILE A 589 -2.03 26.14 -14.59
CA ILE A 589 -1.21 27.11 -13.86
C ILE A 589 -2.08 27.79 -12.79
N GLU A 590 -1.55 27.95 -11.59
CA GLU A 590 -2.19 28.73 -10.53
C GLU A 590 -1.94 30.23 -10.74
N VAL A 591 -3.02 31.00 -10.89
CA VAL A 591 -3.02 32.46 -11.06
C VAL A 591 -4.03 33.03 -10.05
N HIS A 592 -3.54 33.83 -9.08
CA HIS A 592 -4.37 34.45 -8.04
C HIS A 592 -5.31 33.46 -7.30
N ASP A 593 -4.74 32.37 -6.75
CA ASP A 593 -5.45 31.29 -6.04
C ASP A 593 -6.48 30.49 -6.87
N LYS A 594 -6.45 30.63 -8.21
CA LYS A 594 -7.27 29.85 -9.15
C LYS A 594 -6.37 29.10 -10.11
N ILE A 595 -6.62 27.80 -10.27
CA ILE A 595 -5.96 27.00 -11.30
C ILE A 595 -6.68 27.26 -12.62
N VAL A 596 -5.91 27.70 -13.62
CA VAL A 596 -6.40 28.03 -14.94
C VAL A 596 -5.82 27.05 -15.95
N GLU A 597 -6.70 26.49 -16.78
CA GLU A 597 -6.34 25.60 -17.88
C GLU A 597 -6.00 26.39 -19.13
N PHE A 598 -4.81 26.18 -19.68
CA PHE A 598 -4.38 26.75 -20.94
C PHE A 598 -4.24 25.65 -21.98
N TYR A 599 -5.17 25.60 -22.92
CA TYR A 599 -5.09 24.73 -24.09
C TYR A 599 -4.25 25.38 -25.19
N SER A 600 -3.45 24.57 -25.89
CA SER A 600 -2.67 25.03 -27.06
C SER A 600 -3.60 25.60 -28.13
N LEU A 601 -3.37 26.84 -28.56
CA LEU A 601 -4.16 27.59 -29.56
C LEU A 601 -5.57 27.99 -29.11
N ASP A 602 -5.85 27.96 -27.81
CA ASP A 602 -7.13 28.43 -27.27
C ASP A 602 -7.10 29.92 -26.92
N GLU A 603 -8.24 30.58 -27.10
CA GLU A 603 -8.50 32.00 -26.80
C GLU A 603 -9.58 32.16 -25.72
N ARG A 604 -10.04 31.07 -25.10
CA ARG A 604 -11.05 31.08 -24.03
C ARG A 604 -10.60 31.76 -22.74
N HIS A 605 -9.32 32.08 -22.58
CA HIS A 605 -8.83 32.76 -21.38
C HIS A 605 -9.38 34.20 -21.33
N PRO A 606 -9.92 34.67 -20.20
CA PRO A 606 -10.44 36.04 -20.07
C PRO A 606 -9.43 37.13 -20.47
N GLU A 607 -8.13 36.88 -20.26
CA GLU A 607 -7.02 37.78 -20.59
C GLU A 607 -6.22 37.30 -21.82
N ALA A 608 -6.81 36.47 -22.70
CA ALA A 608 -6.10 35.89 -23.84
C ALA A 608 -5.42 36.94 -24.72
N GLU A 609 -6.07 38.08 -24.99
CA GLU A 609 -5.48 39.15 -25.81
C GLU A 609 -4.17 39.71 -25.22
N GLU A 610 -4.13 39.92 -23.90
CA GLU A 610 -2.97 40.43 -23.18
C GLU A 610 -1.84 39.41 -23.17
N VAL A 611 -2.16 38.14 -22.91
CA VAL A 611 -1.22 37.02 -22.94
C VAL A 611 -0.58 36.89 -24.32
N TYR A 612 -1.38 36.89 -25.39
CA TYR A 612 -0.86 36.81 -26.76
C TYR A 612 -0.13 38.09 -27.20
N ALA A 613 -0.50 39.27 -26.68
CA ALA A 613 0.24 40.51 -26.93
C ALA A 613 1.63 40.51 -26.27
N CYS A 614 1.71 40.02 -25.02
CA CYS A 614 2.97 39.81 -24.32
C CYS A 614 3.84 38.77 -25.04
N LEU A 615 3.24 37.64 -25.45
CA LEU A 615 3.92 36.61 -26.24
C LEU A 615 4.53 37.18 -27.52
N ARG A 616 3.75 37.94 -28.30
CA ARG A 616 4.24 38.59 -29.53
C ARG A 616 5.41 39.53 -29.25
N SER A 617 5.42 40.20 -28.10
CA SER A 617 6.48 41.11 -27.68
C SER A 617 7.75 40.34 -27.29
N LEU A 618 7.61 39.23 -26.56
CA LEU A 618 8.69 38.30 -26.23
C LEU A 618 9.28 37.62 -27.47
N THR A 619 8.45 37.16 -28.41
CA THR A 619 8.92 36.59 -29.67
C THR A 619 9.72 37.61 -30.50
N LYS A 620 9.32 38.90 -30.49
CA LYS A 620 10.11 39.97 -31.11
C LYS A 620 11.46 40.19 -30.42
N LEU A 621 11.49 40.14 -29.09
CA LEU A 621 12.73 40.26 -28.29
C LEU A 621 13.68 39.08 -28.55
N ILE A 622 13.16 37.85 -28.59
CA ILE A 622 13.95 36.63 -28.88
C ILE A 622 14.53 36.68 -30.29
N ARG A 623 13.76 37.14 -31.28
CA ARG A 623 14.26 37.37 -32.65
C ARG A 623 15.35 38.44 -32.72
N ALA A 624 15.37 39.38 -31.79
CA ALA A 624 16.41 40.41 -31.71
C ALA A 624 17.69 39.93 -31.01
N THR A 625 17.63 38.87 -30.20
CA THR A 625 18.76 38.39 -29.38
C THR A 625 19.43 37.11 -29.90
N SER A 626 18.86 36.40 -30.89
CA SER A 626 19.49 35.19 -31.47
C SER A 626 19.42 35.09 -33.01
N PHE A 627 20.57 35.33 -33.66
CA PHE A 627 21.10 34.83 -34.96
C PHE A 627 20.30 34.96 -36.29
N SER A 628 21.10 35.15 -37.36
CA SER A 628 20.80 35.44 -38.79
C SER A 628 19.47 34.92 -39.39
N PRO A 629 18.75 35.71 -40.22
CA PRO A 629 17.38 35.42 -40.69
C PRO A 629 17.22 34.37 -41.80
N GLU A 630 18.29 33.77 -42.33
CA GLU A 630 18.21 33.03 -43.61
C GLU A 630 18.18 31.50 -43.50
N ALA A 631 18.03 30.91 -42.30
CA ALA A 631 18.05 29.45 -42.13
C ALA A 631 17.00 28.87 -41.16
N MET A 632 15.88 29.55 -40.95
CA MET A 632 14.84 29.09 -40.02
C MET A 632 13.63 28.51 -40.76
N ASN A 633 13.42 27.20 -40.63
CA ASN A 633 12.24 26.53 -41.19
C ASN A 633 10.98 26.85 -40.35
N PRO A 634 9.76 26.82 -40.95
CA PRO A 634 8.50 27.10 -40.26
C PRO A 634 8.26 26.23 -39.01
N GLU A 635 8.86 25.04 -38.93
CA GLU A 635 8.74 24.13 -37.79
C GLU A 635 9.62 24.55 -36.59
N GLN A 636 10.77 25.18 -36.83
CA GLN A 636 11.57 25.80 -35.77
C GLN A 636 10.86 27.04 -35.19
N GLU A 637 10.10 27.75 -36.02
CA GLU A 637 9.25 28.86 -35.59
C GLU A 637 8.10 28.37 -34.68
N VAL A 638 7.51 27.21 -34.96
CA VAL A 638 6.48 26.59 -34.10
C VAL A 638 7.08 26.07 -32.79
N ALA A 639 8.26 25.46 -32.81
CA ALA A 639 8.94 24.96 -31.61
C ALA A 639 9.43 26.11 -30.70
N ILE A 640 9.92 27.21 -31.28
CA ILE A 640 10.25 28.42 -30.53
C ILE A 640 8.98 29.09 -30.03
N ASN A 641 7.91 29.16 -30.81
CA ASN A 641 6.64 29.72 -30.33
C ASN A 641 6.00 28.85 -29.24
N SER A 642 6.13 27.52 -29.25
CA SER A 642 5.63 26.67 -28.15
C SER A 642 6.47 26.81 -26.88
N SER A 643 7.80 26.93 -27.03
CA SER A 643 8.73 27.09 -25.91
C SER A 643 8.70 28.52 -25.34
N ALA A 644 8.56 29.53 -26.20
CA ALA A 644 8.33 30.92 -25.83
C ALA A 644 6.94 31.13 -25.26
N LEU A 645 5.93 30.35 -25.67
CA LEU A 645 4.63 30.29 -25.02
C LEU A 645 4.78 29.72 -23.61
N PHE A 646 5.56 28.67 -23.41
CA PHE A 646 5.87 28.14 -22.07
C PHE A 646 6.62 29.16 -21.18
N PHE A 647 7.62 29.86 -21.73
CA PHE A 647 8.41 30.88 -21.02
C PHE A 647 7.62 32.17 -20.73
N ALA A 648 6.89 32.71 -21.71
CA ALA A 648 6.03 33.88 -21.53
C ALA A 648 4.92 33.59 -20.51
N LYS A 649 4.38 32.37 -20.48
CA LYS A 649 3.40 31.93 -19.49
C LYS A 649 3.97 31.90 -18.06
N HIS A 650 5.23 31.52 -17.89
CA HIS A 650 5.90 31.54 -16.58
C HIS A 650 6.23 32.98 -16.11
N CYS A 651 6.47 33.91 -17.05
CA CYS A 651 6.68 35.32 -16.76
C CYS A 651 5.38 36.12 -16.51
N ILE A 652 4.21 35.63 -16.92
CA ILE A 652 2.91 36.27 -16.65
C ILE A 652 2.34 35.84 -15.28
N ALA A 653 2.73 34.64 -14.80
CA ALA A 653 2.34 34.13 -13.48
C ALA A 653 3.18 34.68 -12.31
N ARG A 654 4.33 35.31 -12.59
CA ARG A 654 5.15 36.08 -11.64
C ARG A 654 4.93 37.57 -11.84
#